data_AF-A0A674BU69-F1
#
_entry.id   AF-A0A674BU69-F1
#
_cell.length_a   1.000
_cell.length_b   1.000
_cell.length_c   1.000
_cell.angle_alpha   90.00
_cell.angle_beta   90.00
_cell.angle_gamma   90.00
#
_symmetry.space_group_name_H-M   'P 1'
#
loop_
_entity.id
_entity.type
_entity.pdbx_description
1 polymer ?
#
loop_
_entity_poly.entity_id
_entity_poly.type
_entity_poly.pdbx_seq_one_letter_code
_entity_poly.pdbx_strand_id
1 'polypeptide(L)'
;MSKYKPWQVGCCLCIGLFGAIISICLCILAFGVFIHRGCSEDTYKHAAVSADSKLCSDIGRDILQQGGSAVDGAIAALLCTSLVNPQSMGLGGGSIFTVRDETGTVKTFSSRETVPQSFKADLLKGCPTSVTFITGSQWIGVPGELRGYEVVHRMYGKLPWAKLFEPTIRLAREGFPLPPVLGYLLNITLIGNLVKATSLCELFCHKNKTVLGIGDTLKFPKLAETMETIAEQGVDAFYTGQIGLDLIEDVKAAGGTLTMEDLKSFRVRSEDAWTVPLGDYQMHIPPPPAGGAMLAFILNLVKGFHFTPRSMEGDQKVLTYHCYIEAAKFANGQRRNVHDPVFNTKQDASYMVDSDFADRIRQLISEDRTYNDSYYNITPSPDRFGTTHVSVLAEDGSAVSVTSTINQIFGAGIYSSRTGIILNNELADFCFRAERLSAGEQPPSSMAPAILSSSSGKNTLVIGGSGGSMITTAMALSIMNHLWLGMSLKDAIAAPVVFVDGNNNVKFEHGFDKDLGLQGTSLNDILYKNAAFLNLVDPISHELLLSLAKDMQCPKRETDTLKSSNKICRQLIFHLTPHSKWMRQSLPRRKSQACLKTTLKKKLTNDVANLSGIPLSGRDVHRVAYYLQSKGNSVSAVDLSFTELQDESLRLLLPYLGSMPKLTTLAINGNRLTVGVLKDLTEVVKNPLQFASLAWVDLGNNVDIFTVPQPLLVALRRRFGLRSSLPTIYEYNEVQVYSSYTLETSIEEPSRYEEEEGEGEVEEDKLELEAWRGGEKVGEKCVSTDVALHYCER
;
A
#
# COMPACT_ATOMS: atom_id res chain seq x y z
N MET A 1 -21.40 -19.46 -82.70
CA MET A 1 -20.88 -19.96 -81.40
C MET A 1 -19.54 -19.27 -81.13
N SER A 2 -19.56 -18.22 -80.30
CA SER A 2 -18.36 -17.45 -79.92
C SER A 2 -17.49 -18.30 -78.98
N LYS A 3 -16.30 -18.66 -79.45
CA LYS A 3 -15.30 -19.44 -78.71
C LYS A 3 -14.68 -18.55 -77.62
N TYR A 4 -15.12 -18.72 -76.37
CA TYR A 4 -14.44 -18.14 -75.21
C TYR A 4 -13.02 -18.73 -75.12
N LYS A 5 -12.01 -17.85 -75.06
CA LYS A 5 -10.60 -18.26 -74.99
C LYS A 5 -10.35 -18.95 -73.64
N PRO A 6 -9.72 -20.14 -73.60
CA PRO A 6 -9.52 -20.93 -72.38
C PRO A 6 -8.74 -20.19 -71.27
N TRP A 7 -7.93 -19.19 -71.63
CA TRP A 7 -7.24 -18.34 -70.66
C TRP A 7 -8.18 -17.46 -69.82
N GLN A 8 -9.34 -17.05 -70.36
CA GLN A 8 -10.31 -16.24 -69.61
C GLN A 8 -11.02 -17.05 -68.52
N VAL A 9 -11.26 -18.35 -68.75
CA VAL A 9 -11.87 -19.24 -67.75
C VAL A 9 -10.88 -19.55 -66.63
N GLY A 10 -9.60 -19.77 -66.96
CA GLY A 10 -8.53 -19.95 -65.98
C GLY A 10 -8.32 -18.72 -65.11
N CYS A 11 -8.35 -17.52 -65.70
CA CYS A 11 -8.20 -16.27 -64.95
C CYS A 11 -9.38 -16.03 -63.99
N CYS A 12 -10.62 -16.32 -64.41
CA CYS A 12 -11.79 -16.23 -63.53
C CYS A 12 -11.75 -17.24 -62.37
N LEU A 13 -11.26 -18.46 -62.60
CA LEU A 13 -11.09 -19.47 -61.54
C LEU A 13 -10.00 -19.06 -60.54
N CYS A 14 -8.88 -18.51 -61.01
CA CYS A 14 -7.82 -18.00 -60.13
C CYS A 14 -8.29 -16.80 -59.31
N ILE A 15 -9.05 -15.86 -59.91
CA ILE A 15 -9.62 -14.71 -59.19
C ILE A 15 -10.65 -15.18 -58.15
N GLY A 16 -11.47 -16.18 -58.48
CA GLY A 16 -12.43 -16.78 -57.54
C GLY A 16 -11.76 -17.46 -56.35
N LEU A 17 -10.69 -18.25 -56.59
CA LEU A 17 -9.89 -18.89 -55.54
C LEU A 17 -9.17 -17.86 -54.65
N PHE A 18 -8.60 -16.80 -55.26
CA PHE A 18 -7.95 -15.73 -54.52
C PHE A 18 -8.96 -14.95 -53.65
N GLY A 19 -10.16 -14.69 -54.17
CA GLY A 19 -11.26 -14.07 -53.42
C GLY A 19 -11.76 -14.92 -52.25
N ALA A 20 -11.85 -16.24 -52.44
CA ALA A 20 -12.23 -17.18 -51.37
C ALA A 20 -11.17 -17.24 -50.26
N ILE A 21 -9.89 -17.29 -50.61
CA ILE A 21 -8.78 -17.25 -49.64
C ILE A 21 -8.77 -15.93 -48.86
N ILE A 22 -8.98 -14.80 -49.53
CA ILE A 22 -9.09 -13.49 -48.87
C ILE A 22 -10.28 -13.45 -47.91
N SER A 23 -11.44 -13.99 -48.31
CA SER A 23 -12.62 -14.06 -47.40
C SER A 23 -12.36 -14.94 -46.19
N ILE A 24 -11.70 -16.09 -46.36
CA ILE A 24 -11.35 -16.98 -45.24
C ILE A 24 -10.32 -16.31 -44.32
N CYS A 25 -9.30 -15.65 -44.87
CA CYS A 25 -8.33 -14.90 -44.07
C CYS A 25 -8.99 -13.71 -43.35
N LEU A 26 -9.93 -13.01 -43.97
CA LEU A 26 -10.70 -11.94 -43.34
C LEU A 26 -11.64 -12.47 -42.25
N CYS A 27 -12.26 -13.64 -42.44
CA CYS A 27 -13.05 -14.30 -41.41
C CYS A 27 -12.18 -14.76 -40.25
N ILE A 28 -11.00 -15.34 -40.50
CA ILE A 28 -10.05 -15.75 -39.45
C ILE A 28 -9.48 -14.52 -38.72
N LEU A 29 -9.18 -13.43 -39.42
CA LEU A 29 -8.77 -12.16 -38.82
C LEU A 29 -9.91 -11.52 -38.02
N ALA A 30 -11.15 -11.54 -38.52
CA ALA A 30 -12.31 -11.03 -37.80
C ALA A 30 -12.62 -11.88 -36.56
N PHE A 31 -12.51 -13.21 -36.65
CA PHE A 31 -12.69 -14.14 -35.54
C PHE A 31 -11.53 -14.01 -34.53
N GLY A 32 -10.30 -13.83 -35.01
CA GLY A 32 -9.14 -13.53 -34.19
C GLY A 32 -9.25 -12.19 -33.46
N VAL A 33 -9.75 -11.14 -34.13
CA VAL A 33 -10.04 -9.83 -33.52
C VAL A 33 -11.22 -9.91 -32.54
N PHE A 34 -12.20 -10.78 -32.75
CA PHE A 34 -13.29 -11.02 -31.81
C PHE A 34 -12.85 -11.81 -30.57
N ILE A 35 -11.93 -12.76 -30.71
CA ILE A 35 -11.39 -13.56 -29.60
C ILE A 35 -10.30 -12.79 -28.82
N HIS A 36 -9.55 -11.88 -29.48
CA HIS A 36 -8.53 -11.05 -28.82
C HIS A 36 -9.00 -9.70 -28.26
N ARG A 37 -10.31 -9.42 -28.25
CA ARG A 37 -10.85 -8.36 -27.39
C ARG A 37 -10.88 -8.88 -25.95
N GLY A 38 -9.73 -8.74 -25.27
CA GLY A 38 -9.62 -8.98 -23.84
C GLY A 38 -10.75 -8.28 -23.11
N CYS A 39 -11.50 -9.03 -22.30
CA CYS A 39 -12.34 -8.43 -21.27
C CYS A 39 -11.43 -7.54 -20.40
N SER A 40 -11.92 -6.39 -19.95
CA SER A 40 -11.14 -5.60 -18.99
C SER A 40 -10.77 -6.50 -17.81
N GLU A 41 -9.52 -6.42 -17.34
CA GLU A 41 -8.95 -7.31 -16.31
C GLU A 41 -9.72 -7.27 -14.98
N ASP A 42 -10.64 -6.32 -14.81
CA ASP A 42 -11.35 -6.05 -13.55
C ASP A 42 -12.86 -6.39 -13.61
N THR A 43 -13.34 -7.27 -14.50
CA THR A 43 -14.78 -7.64 -14.56
C THR A 43 -15.03 -9.16 -14.65
N TYR A 44 -16.00 -9.67 -13.88
CA TYR A 44 -16.40 -11.08 -13.88
C TYR A 44 -17.85 -11.23 -14.35
N LYS A 45 -18.19 -12.26 -15.13
CA LYS A 45 -19.51 -12.35 -15.79
C LYS A 45 -20.58 -13.10 -15.00
N HIS A 46 -20.19 -13.96 -14.07
CA HIS A 46 -21.12 -14.90 -13.42
C HIS A 46 -21.02 -14.83 -11.90
N ALA A 47 -19.84 -15.10 -11.34
CA ALA A 47 -19.60 -15.12 -9.90
C ALA A 47 -18.19 -14.62 -9.59
N ALA A 48 -17.94 -14.27 -8.34
CA ALA A 48 -16.63 -13.86 -7.85
C ALA A 48 -16.36 -14.40 -6.44
N VAL A 49 -15.09 -14.68 -6.17
CA VAL A 49 -14.56 -15.08 -4.86
C VAL A 49 -13.33 -14.22 -4.59
N SER A 50 -13.27 -13.62 -3.40
CA SER A 50 -12.17 -12.80 -2.94
C SER A 50 -11.72 -13.33 -1.59
N ALA A 51 -10.45 -13.71 -1.51
CA ALA A 51 -9.79 -14.18 -0.31
C ALA A 51 -8.34 -13.66 -0.29
N ASP A 52 -7.70 -13.67 0.87
CA ASP A 52 -6.30 -13.24 1.08
C ASP A 52 -5.26 -13.89 0.14
N SER A 53 -5.61 -14.99 -0.53
CA SER A 53 -4.71 -15.64 -1.50
C SER A 53 -5.43 -16.01 -2.80
N LYS A 54 -4.68 -15.90 -3.90
CA LYS A 54 -5.13 -16.36 -5.21
C LYS A 54 -5.50 -17.85 -5.19
N LEU A 55 -4.68 -18.68 -4.54
CA LEU A 55 -4.91 -20.13 -4.47
C LEU A 55 -6.26 -20.47 -3.83
N CYS A 56 -6.61 -19.83 -2.72
CA CYS A 56 -7.88 -20.09 -2.04
C CYS A 56 -9.07 -19.44 -2.75
N SER A 57 -8.86 -18.31 -3.42
CA SER A 57 -9.87 -17.73 -4.33
C SER A 57 -10.16 -18.66 -5.52
N ASP A 58 -9.12 -19.28 -6.09
CA ASP A 58 -9.26 -20.26 -7.17
C ASP A 58 -10.04 -21.49 -6.70
N ILE A 59 -9.73 -22.04 -5.51
CA ILE A 59 -10.46 -23.19 -4.94
C ILE A 59 -11.94 -22.86 -4.71
N GLY A 60 -12.24 -21.69 -4.12
CA GLY A 60 -13.63 -21.26 -3.93
C GLY A 60 -14.36 -21.10 -5.26
N ARG A 61 -13.72 -20.51 -6.28
CA ARG A 61 -14.28 -20.39 -7.64
C ARG A 61 -14.54 -21.76 -8.26
N ASP A 62 -13.60 -22.69 -8.15
CA ASP A 62 -13.72 -24.01 -8.77
C ASP A 62 -14.86 -24.83 -8.15
N ILE A 63 -15.16 -24.60 -6.88
CA ILE A 63 -16.36 -25.15 -6.21
C ILE A 63 -17.65 -24.53 -6.76
N LEU A 64 -17.68 -23.22 -7.00
CA LEU A 64 -18.82 -22.58 -7.66
C LEU A 64 -19.03 -23.12 -9.08
N GLN A 65 -17.94 -23.33 -9.84
CA GLN A 65 -17.99 -23.90 -11.20
C GLN A 65 -18.53 -25.34 -11.23
N GLN A 66 -18.40 -26.08 -10.12
CA GLN A 66 -18.97 -27.41 -9.95
C GLN A 66 -20.46 -27.39 -9.58
N GLY A 67 -21.09 -26.22 -9.54
CA GLY A 67 -22.50 -26.04 -9.15
C GLY A 67 -22.71 -25.82 -7.66
N GLY A 68 -21.65 -25.47 -6.92
CA GLY A 68 -21.75 -25.09 -5.51
C GLY A 68 -22.44 -23.75 -5.29
N SER A 69 -23.00 -23.58 -4.09
CA SER A 69 -23.53 -22.32 -3.58
C SER A 69 -22.43 -21.33 -3.19
N ALA A 70 -22.81 -20.07 -2.95
CA ALA A 70 -21.90 -19.09 -2.35
C ALA A 70 -21.29 -19.59 -1.02
N VAL A 71 -22.06 -20.35 -0.22
CA VAL A 71 -21.59 -20.95 1.04
C VAL A 71 -20.59 -22.08 0.80
N ASP A 72 -20.82 -22.94 -0.19
CA ASP A 72 -19.86 -24.00 -0.56
C ASP A 72 -18.51 -23.39 -0.98
N GLY A 73 -18.54 -22.36 -1.83
CA GLY A 73 -17.35 -21.64 -2.27
C GLY A 73 -16.62 -20.96 -1.11
N ALA A 74 -17.35 -20.34 -0.19
CA ALA A 74 -16.78 -19.70 1.00
C ALA A 74 -16.10 -20.70 1.94
N ILE A 75 -16.76 -21.83 2.26
CA ILE A 75 -16.19 -22.88 3.11
C ILE A 75 -14.93 -23.47 2.48
N ALA A 76 -14.94 -23.79 1.19
CA ALA A 76 -13.78 -24.36 0.51
C ALA A 76 -12.59 -23.37 0.48
N ALA A 77 -12.86 -22.08 0.24
CA ALA A 77 -11.85 -21.03 0.33
C ALA A 77 -11.27 -20.92 1.74
N LEU A 78 -12.10 -20.91 2.79
CA LEU A 78 -11.65 -20.86 4.18
C LEU A 78 -10.84 -22.10 4.60
N LEU A 79 -11.24 -23.30 4.16
CA LEU A 79 -10.48 -24.53 4.38
C LEU A 79 -9.08 -24.40 3.76
N CYS A 80 -8.96 -23.91 2.52
CA CYS A 80 -7.66 -23.61 1.93
C CYS A 80 -6.88 -22.56 2.73
N THR A 81 -7.54 -21.50 3.17
CA THR A 81 -6.91 -20.41 3.93
C THR A 81 -6.33 -20.91 5.24
N SER A 82 -6.88 -21.97 5.84
CA SER A 82 -6.30 -22.58 7.05
C SER A 82 -4.91 -23.19 6.84
N LEU A 83 -4.54 -23.47 5.58
CA LEU A 83 -3.19 -23.90 5.20
C LEU A 83 -2.30 -22.73 4.76
N VAL A 84 -2.88 -21.77 4.02
CA VAL A 84 -2.13 -20.67 3.40
C VAL A 84 -1.84 -19.54 4.40
N ASN A 85 -2.78 -19.23 5.28
CA ASN A 85 -2.67 -18.24 6.35
C ASN A 85 -2.91 -18.87 7.75
N PRO A 86 -2.17 -19.93 8.12
CA PRO A 86 -2.35 -20.65 9.38
C PRO A 86 -2.01 -19.79 10.61
N GLN A 87 -1.33 -18.67 10.39
CA GLN A 87 -1.07 -17.67 11.42
C GLN A 87 -2.32 -16.86 11.80
N SER A 88 -3.33 -16.78 10.93
CA SER A 88 -4.46 -15.85 11.09
C SER A 88 -5.76 -16.55 11.43
N MET A 89 -5.97 -17.78 10.94
CA MET A 89 -7.22 -18.54 11.09
C MET A 89 -6.98 -20.05 10.99
N GLY A 90 -7.97 -20.85 11.39
CA GLY A 90 -7.92 -22.31 11.22
C GLY A 90 -9.00 -23.03 12.01
N LEU A 91 -9.04 -24.37 11.92
CA LEU A 91 -10.08 -25.20 12.55
C LEU A 91 -10.13 -25.11 14.08
N GLY A 92 -9.06 -24.59 14.71
CA GLY A 92 -8.98 -24.34 16.14
C GLY A 92 -9.52 -22.98 16.57
N GLY A 93 -10.18 -22.23 15.67
CA GLY A 93 -10.71 -20.90 15.90
C GLY A 93 -12.24 -20.80 15.73
N GLY A 94 -12.69 -19.67 15.20
CA GLY A 94 -14.09 -19.36 14.99
C GLY A 94 -14.32 -18.33 13.88
N SER A 95 -15.58 -18.23 13.46
CA SER A 95 -16.00 -17.39 12.35
C SER A 95 -17.34 -16.71 12.56
N ILE A 96 -17.58 -15.65 11.80
CA ILE A 96 -18.87 -15.00 11.69
C ILE A 96 -19.23 -14.90 10.21
N PHE A 97 -20.35 -15.49 9.83
CA PHE A 97 -20.91 -15.43 8.49
C PHE A 97 -22.05 -14.41 8.44
N THR A 98 -22.09 -13.62 7.37
CA THR A 98 -23.27 -12.88 6.92
C THR A 98 -23.64 -13.45 5.56
N VAL A 99 -24.78 -14.14 5.48
CA VAL A 99 -25.23 -14.87 4.29
C VAL A 99 -26.50 -14.21 3.76
N ARG A 100 -26.47 -13.82 2.48
CA ARG A 100 -27.64 -13.42 1.70
C ARG A 100 -28.04 -14.56 0.79
N ASP A 101 -29.28 -15.01 0.89
CA ASP A 101 -29.82 -16.03 -0.02
C ASP A 101 -30.30 -15.42 -1.35
N GLU A 102 -30.74 -16.28 -2.27
CA GLU A 102 -31.28 -15.91 -3.59
C GLU A 102 -32.57 -15.06 -3.50
N THR A 103 -33.29 -15.11 -2.37
CA THR A 103 -34.48 -14.28 -2.12
C THR A 103 -34.13 -12.87 -1.66
N GLY A 104 -32.87 -12.66 -1.28
CA GLY A 104 -32.36 -11.42 -0.71
C GLY A 104 -32.46 -11.35 0.81
N THR A 105 -32.91 -12.41 1.48
CA THR A 105 -32.96 -12.49 2.95
C THR A 105 -31.53 -12.63 3.48
N VAL A 106 -31.19 -11.88 4.53
CA VAL A 106 -29.85 -11.89 5.11
C VAL A 106 -29.86 -12.39 6.55
N LYS A 107 -29.08 -13.44 6.81
CA LYS A 107 -28.89 -14.03 8.15
C LYS A 107 -27.42 -14.03 8.54
N THR A 108 -27.19 -14.02 9.84
CA THR A 108 -25.86 -14.10 10.42
C THR A 108 -25.69 -15.37 11.24
N PHE A 109 -24.48 -15.94 11.20
CA PHE A 109 -24.12 -17.15 11.91
C PHE A 109 -22.79 -16.90 12.63
N SER A 110 -22.84 -16.81 13.95
CA SER A 110 -21.66 -16.64 14.80
C SER A 110 -21.23 -17.99 15.38
N SER A 111 -20.15 -18.52 14.82
CA SER A 111 -19.32 -19.61 15.34
C SER A 111 -18.14 -19.06 16.15
N ARG A 112 -18.28 -17.85 16.73
CA ARG A 112 -17.31 -17.28 17.66
C ARG A 112 -17.11 -18.23 18.83
N GLU A 113 -15.86 -18.38 19.25
CA GLU A 113 -15.45 -19.20 20.37
C GLU A 113 -16.17 -18.79 21.66
N THR A 114 -16.32 -19.72 22.59
CA THR A 114 -16.94 -19.44 23.89
C THR A 114 -15.95 -19.67 25.03
N VAL A 115 -16.18 -19.00 26.16
CA VAL A 115 -15.48 -19.31 27.41
C VAL A 115 -15.82 -20.76 27.82
N PRO A 116 -14.83 -21.62 28.13
CA PRO A 116 -15.08 -23.00 28.59
C PRO A 116 -15.77 -23.01 29.96
N GLN A 117 -16.33 -24.15 30.36
CA GLN A 117 -16.97 -24.32 31.67
C GLN A 117 -15.97 -24.13 32.83
N SER A 118 -14.72 -24.56 32.63
CA SER A 118 -13.63 -24.35 33.59
C SER A 118 -12.59 -23.39 33.01
N PHE A 119 -12.39 -22.26 33.66
CA PHE A 119 -11.40 -21.25 33.31
C PHE A 119 -10.79 -20.62 34.56
N LYS A 120 -9.65 -19.95 34.40
CA LYS A 120 -8.98 -19.25 35.50
C LYS A 120 -9.77 -18.00 35.89
N ALA A 121 -10.26 -17.93 37.14
CA ALA A 121 -11.12 -16.84 37.62
C ALA A 121 -10.46 -15.45 37.51
N ASP A 122 -9.14 -15.37 37.70
CA ASP A 122 -8.35 -14.15 37.60
C ASP A 122 -7.60 -14.01 36.26
N LEU A 123 -8.06 -14.70 35.20
CA LEU A 123 -7.43 -14.66 33.87
C LEU A 123 -7.17 -13.23 33.37
N LEU A 124 -8.14 -12.33 33.55
CA LEU A 124 -8.06 -10.94 33.10
C LEU A 124 -7.02 -10.09 33.84
N LYS A 125 -6.56 -10.51 35.03
CA LYS A 125 -5.42 -9.85 35.70
C LYS A 125 -4.10 -10.08 34.96
N GLY A 126 -4.03 -11.11 34.12
CA GLY A 126 -2.88 -11.44 33.27
C GLY A 126 -2.87 -10.72 31.91
N CYS A 127 -3.81 -9.81 31.66
CA CYS A 127 -3.84 -9.06 30.40
C CYS A 127 -2.58 -8.18 30.26
N PRO A 128 -1.82 -8.31 29.16
CA PRO A 128 -0.64 -7.48 28.96
C PRO A 128 -1.05 -6.02 28.70
N THR A 129 -0.24 -5.10 29.23
CA THR A 129 -0.44 -3.65 29.04
C THR A 129 0.31 -3.11 27.82
N SER A 130 1.15 -3.93 27.18
CA SER A 130 1.88 -3.61 25.96
C SER A 130 1.40 -4.45 24.78
N VAL A 131 1.71 -4.00 23.56
CA VAL A 131 1.44 -4.77 22.33
C VAL A 131 2.38 -5.98 22.29
N THR A 132 1.86 -7.14 22.67
CA THR A 132 2.58 -8.42 22.67
C THR A 132 1.63 -9.56 22.30
N PHE A 133 2.18 -10.70 21.89
CA PHE A 133 1.42 -11.93 21.69
C PHE A 133 1.03 -12.54 23.04
N ILE A 134 -0.24 -12.87 23.18
CA ILE A 134 -0.85 -13.49 24.36
C ILE A 134 -0.90 -14.99 24.10
N THR A 135 0.10 -15.71 24.60
CA THR A 135 0.19 -17.16 24.41
C THR A 135 -0.18 -17.93 25.67
N GLY A 136 -0.43 -19.22 25.52
CA GLY A 136 -0.74 -20.13 26.61
C GLY A 136 -2.17 -20.67 26.58
N SER A 137 -2.31 -21.88 27.11
CA SER A 137 -3.52 -22.69 27.02
C SER A 137 -4.71 -22.11 27.78
N GLN A 138 -4.46 -21.25 28.76
CA GLN A 138 -5.50 -20.55 29.53
C GLN A 138 -6.30 -19.53 28.70
N TRP A 139 -5.80 -19.13 27.53
CA TRP A 139 -6.47 -18.17 26.65
C TRP A 139 -7.30 -18.82 25.55
N ILE A 140 -7.29 -20.15 25.46
CA ILE A 140 -8.03 -20.91 24.45
C ILE A 140 -9.53 -20.84 24.75
N GLY A 141 -10.32 -20.33 23.81
CA GLY A 141 -11.76 -20.49 23.77
C GLY A 141 -12.16 -21.79 23.08
N VAL A 142 -13.39 -22.25 23.31
CA VAL A 142 -13.94 -23.46 22.67
C VAL A 142 -13.99 -23.25 21.14
N PRO A 143 -13.27 -24.06 20.32
CA PRO A 143 -13.26 -23.88 18.87
C PRO A 143 -14.64 -24.08 18.22
N GLY A 144 -15.07 -23.11 17.42
CA GLY A 144 -16.39 -23.06 16.81
C GLY A 144 -16.43 -23.22 15.29
N GLU A 145 -15.29 -23.08 14.62
CA GLU A 145 -15.16 -22.98 13.16
C GLU A 145 -15.90 -24.09 12.40
N LEU A 146 -15.61 -25.36 12.72
CA LEU A 146 -16.20 -26.52 12.03
C LEU A 146 -17.72 -26.61 12.23
N ARG A 147 -18.23 -26.34 13.43
CA ARG A 147 -19.68 -26.34 13.67
C ARG A 147 -20.35 -25.21 12.90
N GLY A 148 -19.68 -24.06 12.79
CA GLY A 148 -20.09 -22.96 11.93
C GLY A 148 -20.30 -23.42 10.49
N TYR A 149 -19.27 -24.05 9.91
CA TYR A 149 -19.31 -24.56 8.53
C TYR A 149 -20.43 -25.57 8.32
N GLU A 150 -20.59 -26.55 9.22
CA GLU A 150 -21.67 -27.54 9.11
C GLU A 150 -23.05 -26.88 9.12
N VAL A 151 -23.29 -25.96 10.05
CA VAL A 151 -24.58 -25.29 10.19
C VAL A 151 -24.93 -24.52 8.93
N VAL A 152 -24.02 -23.68 8.41
CA VAL A 152 -24.28 -22.89 7.21
C VAL A 152 -24.36 -23.75 5.94
N HIS A 153 -23.52 -24.80 5.84
CA HIS A 153 -23.58 -25.77 4.74
C HIS A 153 -24.91 -26.52 4.70
N ARG A 154 -25.41 -26.95 5.87
CA ARG A 154 -26.70 -27.64 5.95
C ARG A 154 -27.87 -26.75 5.50
N MET A 155 -27.78 -25.44 5.70
CA MET A 155 -28.84 -24.49 5.33
C MET A 155 -28.76 -24.03 3.87
N TYR A 156 -27.55 -23.83 3.33
CA TYR A 156 -27.36 -23.16 2.03
C TYR A 156 -26.47 -23.92 1.05
N GLY A 157 -25.79 -24.98 1.50
CA GLY A 157 -24.91 -25.81 0.69
C GLY A 157 -25.67 -26.59 -0.38
N LYS A 158 -25.03 -26.74 -1.55
CA LYS A 158 -25.53 -27.47 -2.72
C LYS A 158 -24.68 -28.71 -3.01
N LEU A 159 -23.37 -28.67 -2.74
CA LEU A 159 -22.48 -29.82 -2.95
C LEU A 159 -22.42 -30.75 -1.74
N PRO A 160 -22.09 -32.05 -1.94
CA PRO A 160 -21.79 -32.95 -0.84
C PRO A 160 -20.67 -32.40 0.05
N TRP A 161 -20.84 -32.49 1.38
CA TRP A 161 -19.89 -31.97 2.38
C TRP A 161 -18.42 -32.30 2.07
N ALA A 162 -18.13 -33.57 1.78
CA ALA A 162 -16.78 -34.04 1.50
C ALA A 162 -16.10 -33.32 0.33
N LYS A 163 -16.87 -32.88 -0.69
CA LYS A 163 -16.34 -32.20 -1.87
C LYS A 163 -15.64 -30.88 -1.54
N LEU A 164 -16.07 -30.21 -0.47
CA LEU A 164 -15.48 -28.94 -0.04
C LEU A 164 -14.06 -29.11 0.53
N PHE A 165 -13.74 -30.32 1.02
CA PHE A 165 -12.47 -30.64 1.67
C PHE A 165 -11.43 -31.22 0.70
N GLU A 166 -11.87 -31.90 -0.36
CA GLU A 166 -10.98 -32.63 -1.28
C GLU A 166 -9.78 -31.81 -1.79
N PRO A 167 -9.94 -30.55 -2.27
CA PRO A 167 -8.80 -29.76 -2.75
C PRO A 167 -7.78 -29.47 -1.64
N THR A 168 -8.28 -29.11 -0.46
CA THR A 168 -7.47 -28.74 0.70
C THR A 168 -6.76 -29.94 1.32
N ILE A 169 -7.41 -31.09 1.43
CA ILE A 169 -6.79 -32.35 1.91
C ILE A 169 -5.59 -32.70 1.03
N ARG A 170 -5.74 -32.59 -0.29
CA ARG A 170 -4.66 -32.86 -1.24
C ARG A 170 -3.48 -31.91 -1.01
N LEU A 171 -3.74 -30.60 -0.93
CA LEU A 171 -2.71 -29.58 -0.65
C LEU A 171 -1.99 -29.83 0.68
N ALA A 172 -2.74 -30.13 1.74
CA ALA A 172 -2.19 -30.41 3.07
C ALA A 172 -1.24 -31.62 3.07
N ARG A 173 -1.59 -32.67 2.31
CA ARG A 173 -0.85 -33.94 2.21
C ARG A 173 0.36 -33.85 1.29
N GLU A 174 0.18 -33.31 0.09
CA GLU A 174 1.24 -33.22 -0.91
C GLU A 174 2.26 -32.13 -0.56
N GLY A 175 1.77 -31.04 0.05
CA GLY A 175 2.54 -29.84 0.38
C GLY A 175 2.48 -28.79 -0.71
N PHE A 176 2.79 -27.56 -0.33
CA PHE A 176 2.85 -26.41 -1.22
C PHE A 176 3.99 -25.47 -0.79
N PRO A 177 4.51 -24.63 -1.70
CA PRO A 177 5.53 -23.65 -1.36
C PRO A 177 5.06 -22.74 -0.22
N LEU A 178 5.95 -22.46 0.74
CA LEU A 178 5.64 -21.59 1.87
C LEU A 178 5.09 -20.25 1.37
N PRO A 179 3.86 -19.86 1.76
CA PRO A 179 3.24 -18.63 1.30
C PRO A 179 4.12 -17.40 1.61
N PRO A 180 4.27 -16.44 0.68
CA PRO A 180 5.20 -15.32 0.85
C PRO A 180 4.96 -14.51 2.12
N VAL A 181 3.68 -14.26 2.47
CA VAL A 181 3.30 -13.50 3.68
C VAL A 181 3.71 -14.27 4.95
N LEU A 182 3.41 -15.57 5.01
CA LEU A 182 3.82 -16.42 6.12
C LEU A 182 5.36 -16.47 6.23
N GLY A 183 6.07 -16.61 5.12
CA GLY A 183 7.53 -16.61 5.09
C GLY A 183 8.13 -15.29 5.58
N TYR A 184 7.54 -14.15 5.21
CA TYR A 184 7.93 -12.84 5.74
C TYR A 184 7.72 -12.76 7.25
N LEU A 185 6.56 -13.19 7.75
CA LEU A 185 6.24 -13.18 9.18
C LEU A 185 7.18 -14.08 9.98
N LEU A 186 7.46 -15.30 9.50
CA LEU A 186 8.39 -16.23 10.16
C LEU A 186 9.83 -15.68 10.25
N ASN A 187 10.23 -14.82 9.31
CA ASN A 187 11.54 -14.17 9.30
C ASN A 187 11.63 -12.99 10.29
N ILE A 188 10.51 -12.49 10.83
CA ILE A 188 10.53 -11.46 11.87
C ILE A 188 11.05 -12.10 13.16
N THR A 189 12.14 -11.56 13.73
CA THR A 189 12.83 -12.12 14.91
C THR A 189 11.89 -12.49 16.06
N LEU A 190 10.93 -11.63 16.37
CA LEU A 190 9.95 -11.87 17.44
C LEU A 190 9.09 -13.11 17.16
N ILE A 191 8.58 -13.25 15.93
CA ILE A 191 7.71 -14.35 15.50
C ILE A 191 8.53 -15.64 15.37
N GLY A 192 9.71 -15.57 14.74
CA GLY A 192 10.61 -16.72 14.62
C GLY A 192 11.03 -17.28 15.99
N ASN A 193 11.26 -16.41 16.97
CA ASN A 193 11.55 -16.82 18.35
C ASN A 193 10.33 -17.45 19.03
N LEU A 194 9.12 -16.88 18.84
CA LEU A 194 7.88 -17.47 19.33
C LEU A 194 7.67 -18.88 18.78
N VAL A 195 7.84 -19.06 17.47
CA VAL A 195 7.71 -20.37 16.82
C VAL A 195 8.69 -21.38 17.42
N LYS A 196 9.98 -21.02 17.54
CA LYS A 196 11.00 -21.90 18.14
C LYS A 196 10.72 -22.28 19.60
N ALA A 197 10.12 -21.36 20.35
CA ALA A 197 9.84 -21.54 21.78
C ALA A 197 8.56 -22.35 22.07
N THR A 198 7.77 -22.69 21.06
CA THR A 198 6.45 -23.31 21.21
C THR A 198 6.29 -24.59 20.37
N SER A 199 5.16 -25.30 20.52
CA SER A 199 4.87 -26.49 19.69
C SER A 199 4.69 -26.17 18.21
N LEU A 200 4.56 -24.90 17.84
CA LEU A 200 4.58 -24.44 16.44
C LEU A 200 5.83 -24.87 15.68
N CYS A 201 6.98 -25.04 16.36
CA CYS A 201 8.21 -25.51 15.72
C CYS A 201 8.11 -26.95 15.19
N GLU A 202 7.12 -27.75 15.61
CA GLU A 202 6.87 -29.06 15.02
C GLU A 202 6.37 -28.95 13.57
N LEU A 203 5.72 -27.84 13.24
CA LEU A 203 5.15 -27.56 11.92
C LEU A 203 6.03 -26.60 11.09
N PHE A 204 6.54 -25.54 11.73
CA PHE A 204 7.23 -24.43 11.04
C PHE A 204 8.76 -24.45 11.23
N CYS A 205 9.33 -25.56 11.70
CA CYS A 205 10.77 -25.75 11.69
C CYS A 205 11.19 -27.01 10.92
N HIS A 206 12.36 -26.93 10.31
CA HIS A 206 13.12 -28.09 9.87
C HIS A 206 13.49 -28.99 11.06
N LYS A 207 13.89 -30.24 10.77
CA LYS A 207 14.29 -31.22 11.80
C LYS A 207 15.44 -30.74 12.71
N ASN A 208 16.32 -29.87 12.18
CA ASN A 208 17.41 -29.22 12.90
C ASN A 208 16.97 -28.00 13.73
N LYS A 209 15.65 -27.77 13.88
CA LYS A 209 15.04 -26.64 14.61
C LYS A 209 15.28 -25.25 13.99
N THR A 210 15.68 -25.17 12.72
CA THR A 210 15.66 -23.90 11.97
C THR A 210 14.27 -23.62 11.41
N VAL A 211 13.77 -22.39 11.56
CA VAL A 211 12.44 -21.98 11.07
C VAL A 211 12.41 -22.03 9.54
N LEU A 212 11.27 -22.43 8.96
CA LEU A 212 11.06 -22.46 7.52
C LEU A 212 11.15 -21.05 6.89
N GLY A 213 11.67 -20.97 5.67
CA GLY A 213 11.82 -19.74 4.91
C GLY A 213 11.13 -19.78 3.55
N ILE A 214 11.09 -18.63 2.85
CA ILE A 214 10.55 -18.52 1.50
C ILE A 214 11.29 -19.50 0.58
N GLY A 215 10.52 -20.33 -0.15
CA GLY A 215 11.04 -21.39 -1.01
C GLY A 215 10.99 -22.79 -0.40
N ASP A 216 10.86 -22.91 0.93
CA ASP A 216 10.60 -24.20 1.58
C ASP A 216 9.21 -24.73 1.22
N THR A 217 9.01 -26.05 1.34
CA THR A 217 7.69 -26.69 1.19
C THR A 217 7.02 -26.86 2.55
N LEU A 218 5.83 -26.30 2.72
CA LEU A 218 5.01 -26.47 3.91
C LEU A 218 4.06 -27.67 3.72
N LYS A 219 3.94 -28.52 4.74
CA LYS A 219 3.07 -29.70 4.75
C LYS A 219 2.28 -29.78 6.04
N PHE A 220 1.03 -30.23 5.95
CA PHE A 220 0.15 -30.47 7.10
C PHE A 220 -0.38 -31.90 7.08
N PRO A 221 0.48 -32.93 7.20
CA PRO A 221 0.05 -34.32 7.03
C PRO A 221 -1.03 -34.71 8.05
N LYS A 222 -0.89 -34.28 9.31
CA LYS A 222 -1.86 -34.64 10.34
C LYS A 222 -3.19 -33.90 10.18
N LEU A 223 -3.15 -32.64 9.76
CA LEU A 223 -4.36 -31.89 9.45
C LEU A 223 -5.10 -32.49 8.24
N ALA A 224 -4.37 -33.04 7.26
CA ALA A 224 -4.97 -33.74 6.13
C ALA A 224 -5.78 -34.96 6.58
N GLU A 225 -5.24 -35.78 7.49
CA GLU A 225 -5.96 -36.93 8.09
C GLU A 225 -7.19 -36.47 8.89
N THR A 226 -7.06 -35.40 9.67
CA THR A 226 -8.16 -34.79 10.43
C THR A 226 -9.26 -34.30 9.49
N MET A 227 -8.92 -33.55 8.44
CA MET A 227 -9.87 -33.05 7.44
C MET A 227 -10.52 -34.18 6.65
N GLU A 228 -9.79 -35.24 6.32
CA GLU A 228 -10.33 -36.44 5.64
C GLU A 228 -11.36 -37.15 6.51
N THR A 229 -11.03 -37.37 7.80
CA THR A 229 -11.97 -37.95 8.75
C THR A 229 -13.23 -37.08 8.91
N ILE A 230 -13.10 -35.76 8.98
CA ILE A 230 -14.24 -34.82 9.06
C ILE A 230 -15.06 -34.81 7.75
N ALA A 231 -14.41 -34.92 6.60
CA ALA A 231 -15.07 -35.00 5.30
C ALA A 231 -15.93 -36.28 5.18
N GLU A 232 -15.43 -37.40 5.71
CA GLU A 232 -16.09 -38.71 5.65
C GLU A 232 -17.16 -38.90 6.74
N GLN A 233 -16.87 -38.50 7.98
CA GLN A 233 -17.68 -38.81 9.16
C GLN A 233 -18.50 -37.61 9.66
N GLY A 234 -18.30 -36.42 9.07
CA GLY A 234 -18.91 -35.17 9.51
C GLY A 234 -18.18 -34.55 10.71
N VAL A 235 -18.66 -33.37 11.13
CA VAL A 235 -17.99 -32.58 12.19
C VAL A 235 -18.11 -33.20 13.59
N ASP A 236 -19.03 -34.15 13.78
CA ASP A 236 -19.16 -34.85 15.07
C ASP A 236 -17.93 -35.69 15.40
N ALA A 237 -17.10 -36.05 14.41
CA ALA A 237 -15.78 -36.62 14.65
C ALA A 237 -14.88 -35.70 15.50
N PHE A 238 -15.03 -34.38 15.36
CA PHE A 238 -14.35 -33.36 16.17
C PHE A 238 -15.07 -33.07 17.49
N TYR A 239 -16.39 -32.86 17.46
CA TYR A 239 -17.10 -32.38 18.66
C TYR A 239 -17.48 -33.49 19.65
N THR A 240 -17.62 -34.73 19.20
CA THR A 240 -18.03 -35.87 20.02
C THR A 240 -17.15 -37.12 19.87
N GLY A 241 -16.33 -37.17 18.82
CA GLY A 241 -15.52 -38.33 18.43
C GLY A 241 -14.03 -38.22 18.80
N GLN A 242 -13.22 -39.04 18.11
CA GLN A 242 -11.81 -39.25 18.43
C GLN A 242 -10.94 -38.01 18.20
N ILE A 243 -11.20 -37.20 17.18
CA ILE A 243 -10.42 -35.97 16.93
C ILE A 243 -10.57 -35.01 18.11
N GLY A 244 -11.77 -34.89 18.67
CA GLY A 244 -12.00 -34.11 19.88
C GLY A 244 -11.20 -34.64 21.06
N LEU A 245 -11.23 -35.96 21.29
CA LEU A 245 -10.46 -36.58 22.37
C LEU A 245 -8.97 -36.31 22.25
N ASP A 246 -8.42 -36.50 21.05
CA ASP A 246 -7.02 -36.25 20.72
C ASP A 246 -6.63 -34.78 20.93
N LEU A 247 -7.50 -33.84 20.50
CA LEU A 247 -7.28 -32.41 20.72
C LEU A 247 -7.25 -32.07 22.21
N ILE A 248 -8.22 -32.59 22.98
CA ILE A 248 -8.31 -32.34 24.42
C ILE A 248 -7.13 -32.94 25.18
N GLU A 249 -6.59 -34.08 24.75
CA GLU A 249 -5.35 -34.63 25.31
C GLU A 249 -4.17 -33.67 25.13
N ASP A 250 -3.96 -33.13 23.93
CA ASP A 250 -2.89 -32.17 23.66
C ASP A 250 -3.10 -30.85 24.41
N VAL A 251 -4.34 -30.35 24.51
CA VAL A 251 -4.66 -29.15 25.31
C VAL A 251 -4.33 -29.35 26.78
N LYS A 252 -4.70 -30.50 27.35
CA LYS A 252 -4.37 -30.83 28.75
C LYS A 252 -2.88 -31.00 28.97
N ALA A 253 -2.16 -31.61 28.02
CA ALA A 253 -0.70 -31.71 28.06
C ALA A 253 -0.03 -30.33 28.05
N ALA A 254 -0.64 -29.35 27.37
CA ALA A 254 -0.25 -27.94 27.40
C ALA A 254 -0.77 -27.16 28.63
N GLY A 255 -1.35 -27.83 29.63
CA GLY A 255 -1.86 -27.23 30.87
C GLY A 255 -3.22 -26.53 30.75
N GLY A 256 -3.95 -26.75 29.65
CA GLY A 256 -5.27 -26.16 29.43
C GLY A 256 -6.39 -26.89 30.16
N THR A 257 -7.52 -26.20 30.31
CA THR A 257 -8.70 -26.66 31.05
C THR A 257 -9.86 -27.09 30.16
N LEU A 258 -9.70 -27.00 28.83
CA LEU A 258 -10.74 -27.38 27.87
C LEU A 258 -11.08 -28.87 28.02
N THR A 259 -12.36 -29.19 27.90
CA THR A 259 -12.88 -30.56 28.06
C THR A 259 -13.68 -31.00 26.83
N MET A 260 -13.92 -32.31 26.73
CA MET A 260 -14.87 -32.82 25.72
C MET A 260 -16.28 -32.29 25.91
N GLU A 261 -16.69 -31.95 27.13
CA GLU A 261 -18.02 -31.40 27.37
C GLU A 261 -18.14 -29.97 26.81
N ASP A 262 -17.05 -29.20 26.87
CA ASP A 262 -16.99 -27.88 26.22
C ASP A 262 -17.20 -28.01 24.70
N LEU A 263 -16.49 -28.94 24.06
CA LEU A 263 -16.68 -29.21 22.62
C LEU A 263 -18.11 -29.67 22.32
N LYS A 264 -18.63 -30.66 23.05
CA LYS A 264 -19.99 -31.19 22.85
C LYS A 264 -21.08 -30.15 23.02
N SER A 265 -20.90 -29.21 23.94
CA SER A 265 -21.89 -28.19 24.28
C SER A 265 -21.85 -26.97 23.36
N PHE A 266 -20.80 -26.81 22.53
CA PHE A 266 -20.68 -25.69 21.61
C PHE A 266 -21.87 -25.59 20.63
N ARG A 267 -22.42 -24.39 20.46
CA ARG A 267 -23.52 -24.11 19.53
C ARG A 267 -23.24 -22.83 18.75
N VAL A 268 -23.60 -22.84 17.47
CA VAL A 268 -23.57 -21.65 16.60
C VAL A 268 -24.78 -20.78 16.92
N ARG A 269 -24.58 -19.47 17.02
CA ARG A 269 -25.68 -18.50 17.13
C ARG A 269 -26.15 -18.11 15.74
N SER A 270 -27.44 -18.32 15.45
CA SER A 270 -28.06 -17.96 14.18
C SER A 270 -29.15 -16.92 14.42
N GLU A 271 -28.99 -15.76 13.80
CA GLU A 271 -29.86 -14.60 14.01
C GLU A 271 -30.03 -13.83 12.69
N ASP A 272 -31.11 -13.06 12.56
CA ASP A 272 -31.27 -12.15 11.43
C ASP A 272 -30.22 -11.04 11.51
N ALA A 273 -29.73 -10.60 10.34
CA ALA A 273 -28.75 -9.52 10.30
C ALA A 273 -29.39 -8.18 10.70
N TRP A 274 -28.65 -7.38 11.47
CA TRP A 274 -29.02 -6.00 11.73
C TRP A 274 -28.95 -5.22 10.43
N THR A 275 -30.00 -4.44 10.13
CA THR A 275 -30.12 -3.68 8.88
C THR A 275 -30.03 -2.19 9.16
N VAL A 276 -29.05 -1.53 8.56
CA VAL A 276 -28.74 -0.11 8.78
C VAL A 276 -28.83 0.67 7.46
N PRO A 277 -29.64 1.75 7.38
CA PRO A 277 -29.79 2.53 6.16
C PRO A 277 -28.60 3.46 5.90
N LEU A 278 -27.90 3.25 4.79
CA LEU A 278 -26.70 3.99 4.37
C LEU A 278 -26.91 4.69 3.03
N GLY A 279 -27.83 5.65 2.99
CA GLY A 279 -28.21 6.35 1.76
C GLY A 279 -29.11 5.42 0.93
N ASP A 280 -28.74 5.16 -0.32
CA ASP A 280 -29.48 4.26 -1.22
C ASP A 280 -29.22 2.76 -0.94
N TYR A 281 -28.35 2.45 0.02
CA TYR A 281 -27.98 1.09 0.41
C TYR A 281 -28.56 0.73 1.77
N GLN A 282 -29.02 -0.52 1.90
CA GLN A 282 -29.27 -1.18 3.17
C GLN A 282 -28.04 -2.02 3.50
N MET A 283 -27.37 -1.71 4.60
CA MET A 283 -26.22 -2.46 5.09
C MET A 283 -26.66 -3.50 6.11
N HIS A 284 -26.37 -4.76 5.83
CA HIS A 284 -26.64 -5.90 6.70
C HIS A 284 -25.37 -6.32 7.41
N ILE A 285 -25.41 -6.36 8.74
CA ILE A 285 -24.25 -6.60 9.62
C ILE A 285 -24.61 -7.58 10.75
N PRO A 286 -23.61 -8.32 11.29
CA PRO A 286 -23.84 -9.17 12.45
C PRO A 286 -24.08 -8.36 13.72
N PRO A 287 -24.98 -8.81 14.61
CA PRO A 287 -25.19 -8.21 15.92
C PRO A 287 -23.99 -8.44 16.86
N PRO A 288 -23.92 -7.71 18.00
CA PRO A 288 -22.98 -8.00 19.08
C PRO A 288 -23.00 -9.49 19.49
N PRO A 289 -21.85 -10.09 19.86
CA PRO A 289 -20.57 -9.45 20.18
C PRO A 289 -19.70 -9.08 18.97
N ALA A 290 -20.19 -9.22 17.73
CA ALA A 290 -19.48 -8.81 16.53
C ALA A 290 -19.29 -7.28 16.45
N GLY A 291 -18.34 -6.85 15.62
CA GLY A 291 -18.00 -5.45 15.39
C GLY A 291 -18.98 -4.68 14.48
N GLY A 292 -20.06 -5.31 14.01
CA GLY A 292 -21.01 -4.71 13.07
C GLY A 292 -21.60 -3.38 13.56
N ALA A 293 -22.03 -3.33 14.83
CA ALA A 293 -22.58 -2.12 15.44
C ALA A 293 -21.58 -0.95 15.43
N MET A 294 -20.28 -1.25 15.62
CA MET A 294 -19.22 -0.25 15.60
C MET A 294 -18.98 0.31 14.20
N LEU A 295 -18.96 -0.57 13.18
CA LEU A 295 -18.85 -0.16 11.77
C LEU A 295 -20.02 0.77 11.38
N ALA A 296 -21.25 0.38 11.73
CA ALA A 296 -22.44 1.18 11.49
C ALA A 296 -22.38 2.53 12.20
N PHE A 297 -21.89 2.58 13.44
CA PHE A 297 -21.75 3.84 14.18
C PHE A 297 -20.79 4.82 13.50
N ILE A 298 -19.60 4.35 13.10
CA ILE A 298 -18.63 5.17 12.36
C ILE A 298 -19.28 5.70 11.08
N LEU A 299 -19.90 4.83 10.29
CA LEU A 299 -20.53 5.20 9.02
C LEU A 299 -21.72 6.17 9.20
N ASN A 300 -22.55 6.00 10.21
CA ASN A 300 -23.65 6.94 10.51
C ASN A 300 -23.12 8.31 10.93
N LEU A 301 -22.00 8.38 11.66
CA LEU A 301 -21.34 9.66 11.96
C LEU A 301 -20.85 10.32 10.68
N VAL A 302 -20.06 9.63 9.86
CA VAL A 302 -19.44 10.24 8.69
C VAL A 302 -20.45 10.57 7.57
N LYS A 303 -21.53 9.80 7.45
CA LYS A 303 -22.63 10.03 6.49
C LYS A 303 -23.24 11.43 6.62
N GLY A 304 -23.39 11.94 7.84
CA GLY A 304 -24.02 13.24 8.09
C GLY A 304 -23.15 14.45 7.74
N PHE A 305 -21.88 14.26 7.39
CA PHE A 305 -21.05 15.32 6.80
C PHE A 305 -21.25 15.49 5.30
N HIS A 306 -22.01 14.59 4.65
CA HIS A 306 -22.35 14.66 3.23
C HIS A 306 -21.13 14.79 2.30
N PHE A 307 -20.09 14.00 2.54
CA PHE A 307 -18.90 14.00 1.70
C PHE A 307 -19.21 13.64 0.24
N THR A 308 -18.46 14.25 -0.67
CA THR A 308 -18.54 14.04 -2.12
C THR A 308 -17.13 13.90 -2.69
N PRO A 309 -16.95 13.55 -3.98
CA PRO A 309 -15.61 13.52 -4.57
C PRO A 309 -14.82 14.83 -4.40
N ARG A 310 -15.50 15.98 -4.38
CA ARG A 310 -14.87 17.30 -4.15
C ARG A 310 -14.27 17.46 -2.76
N SER A 311 -14.78 16.71 -1.77
CA SER A 311 -14.26 16.73 -0.40
C SER A 311 -12.81 16.23 -0.31
N MET A 312 -12.30 15.57 -1.36
CA MET A 312 -10.93 15.11 -1.46
C MET A 312 -9.98 16.08 -2.18
N GLU A 313 -10.46 17.28 -2.53
CA GLU A 313 -9.68 18.31 -3.21
C GLU A 313 -9.19 19.41 -2.24
N GLY A 314 -7.95 19.86 -2.44
CA GLY A 314 -7.38 21.00 -1.69
C GLY A 314 -7.47 20.86 -0.17
N ASP A 315 -7.84 21.95 0.51
CA ASP A 315 -7.90 22.01 1.97
C ASP A 315 -9.06 21.17 2.56
N GLN A 316 -10.10 20.84 1.77
CA GLN A 316 -11.23 20.03 2.24
C GLN A 316 -10.84 18.58 2.53
N LYS A 317 -9.77 18.09 1.90
CA LYS A 317 -9.24 16.74 2.13
C LYS A 317 -8.83 16.55 3.58
N VAL A 318 -8.16 17.54 4.17
CA VAL A 318 -7.71 17.50 5.57
C VAL A 318 -8.91 17.45 6.51
N LEU A 319 -9.93 18.27 6.26
CA LEU A 319 -11.16 18.28 7.06
C LEU A 319 -11.91 16.93 6.96
N THR A 320 -11.96 16.33 5.77
CA THR A 320 -12.60 15.02 5.56
C THR A 320 -11.95 13.93 6.40
N TYR A 321 -10.62 13.85 6.38
CA TYR A 321 -9.89 12.89 7.22
C TYR A 321 -10.00 13.22 8.71
N HIS A 322 -9.99 14.50 9.09
CA HIS A 322 -10.20 14.92 10.47
C HIS A 322 -11.56 14.44 11.00
N CYS A 323 -12.65 14.70 10.29
CA CYS A 323 -13.99 14.25 10.66
C CYS A 323 -14.08 12.72 10.79
N TYR A 324 -13.43 11.98 9.87
CA TYR A 324 -13.35 10.51 9.96
C TYR A 324 -12.56 10.06 11.20
N ILE A 325 -11.40 10.68 11.47
CA ILE A 325 -10.56 10.37 12.64
C ILE A 325 -11.35 10.60 13.94
N GLU A 326 -12.05 11.72 14.05
CA GLU A 326 -12.86 12.05 15.22
C GLU A 326 -14.02 11.05 15.39
N ALA A 327 -14.67 10.64 14.30
CA ALA A 327 -15.68 9.59 14.34
C ALA A 327 -15.11 8.25 14.86
N ALA A 328 -13.91 7.86 14.40
CA ALA A 328 -13.23 6.66 14.88
C ALA A 328 -12.82 6.75 16.37
N LYS A 329 -12.42 7.93 16.87
CA LYS A 329 -12.15 8.14 18.31
C LYS A 329 -13.40 7.98 19.17
N PHE A 330 -14.53 8.54 18.73
CA PHE A 330 -15.82 8.33 19.41
C PHE A 330 -16.24 6.86 19.39
N ALA A 331 -16.00 6.15 18.28
CA ALA A 331 -16.23 4.72 18.17
C ALA A 331 -15.36 3.92 19.16
N ASN A 332 -14.09 4.28 19.35
CA ASN A 332 -13.24 3.66 20.38
C ASN A 332 -13.83 3.77 21.79
N GLY A 333 -14.51 4.88 22.10
CA GLY A 333 -15.24 5.08 23.35
C GLY A 333 -16.39 4.09 23.58
N GLN A 334 -16.89 3.48 22.50
CA GLN A 334 -17.99 2.53 22.53
C GLN A 334 -17.52 1.07 22.62
N ARG A 335 -16.22 0.76 22.47
CA ARG A 335 -15.70 -0.62 22.38
C ARG A 335 -16.09 -1.51 23.55
N ARG A 336 -16.18 -0.93 24.76
CA ARG A 336 -16.61 -1.62 25.97
C ARG A 336 -18.08 -1.99 25.97
N ASN A 337 -18.92 -1.32 25.20
CA ASN A 337 -20.36 -1.59 25.18
C ASN A 337 -20.74 -2.69 24.16
N VAL A 338 -19.78 -3.20 23.38
CA VAL A 338 -20.00 -4.34 22.48
C VAL A 338 -19.70 -5.62 23.25
N HIS A 339 -20.75 -6.28 23.73
CA HIS A 339 -20.70 -7.49 24.52
C HIS A 339 -21.56 -8.61 23.93
N ASP A 340 -21.46 -9.80 24.49
CA ASP A 340 -22.42 -10.86 24.23
C ASP A 340 -23.79 -10.51 24.85
N PRO A 341 -24.85 -10.28 24.04
CA PRO A 341 -26.16 -9.85 24.53
C PRO A 341 -26.82 -10.87 25.47
N VAL A 342 -26.44 -12.16 25.41
CA VAL A 342 -26.98 -13.19 26.31
C VAL A 342 -26.49 -12.99 27.75
N PHE A 343 -25.31 -12.38 27.94
CA PHE A 343 -24.65 -12.28 29.25
C PHE A 343 -24.65 -10.86 29.83
N ASN A 344 -25.02 -9.84 29.04
CA ASN A 344 -25.14 -8.45 29.51
C ASN A 344 -26.43 -7.77 28.99
N THR A 345 -27.53 -7.97 29.70
CA THR A 345 -28.85 -7.40 29.34
C THR A 345 -29.03 -5.92 29.69
N LYS A 346 -28.05 -5.29 30.37
CA LYS A 346 -28.15 -3.89 30.82
C LYS A 346 -27.54 -2.88 29.84
N GLN A 347 -26.72 -3.34 28.90
CA GLN A 347 -25.98 -2.52 27.94
C GLN A 347 -26.16 -3.10 26.54
N ASP A 348 -27.33 -2.86 25.96
CA ASP A 348 -27.57 -3.19 24.55
C ASP A 348 -26.83 -2.18 23.66
N ALA A 349 -26.08 -2.66 22.67
CA ALA A 349 -25.36 -1.82 21.71
C ALA A 349 -26.24 -1.34 20.54
N SER A 350 -27.54 -1.65 20.55
CA SER A 350 -28.48 -1.23 19.49
C SER A 350 -28.52 0.28 19.25
N TYR A 351 -28.29 1.10 20.28
CA TYR A 351 -28.21 2.56 20.11
C TYR A 351 -27.07 3.00 19.17
N MET A 352 -26.04 2.17 18.96
CA MET A 352 -24.92 2.49 18.05
C MET A 352 -25.33 2.50 16.58
N VAL A 353 -26.38 1.75 16.22
CA VAL A 353 -26.91 1.75 14.84
C VAL A 353 -27.97 2.82 14.62
N ASP A 354 -28.36 3.53 15.67
CA ASP A 354 -29.44 4.51 15.65
C ASP A 354 -28.95 5.88 15.16
N SER A 355 -29.65 6.46 14.18
CA SER A 355 -29.20 7.71 13.53
C SER A 355 -29.17 8.88 14.51
N ASP A 356 -30.14 8.95 15.42
CA ASP A 356 -30.28 10.05 16.38
C ASP A 356 -29.11 10.07 17.37
N PHE A 357 -28.57 8.90 17.73
CA PHE A 357 -27.39 8.82 18.57
C PHE A 357 -26.15 9.31 17.82
N ALA A 358 -25.97 8.88 16.57
CA ALA A 358 -24.88 9.39 15.74
C ALA A 358 -24.98 10.91 15.55
N ASP A 359 -26.17 11.47 15.34
CA ASP A 359 -26.37 12.92 15.18
C ASP A 359 -25.97 13.70 16.44
N ARG A 360 -26.32 13.20 17.63
CA ARG A 360 -25.89 13.81 18.91
C ARG A 360 -24.38 13.79 19.07
N ILE A 361 -23.73 12.68 18.72
CA ILE A 361 -22.27 12.56 18.83
C ILE A 361 -21.58 13.42 17.75
N ARG A 362 -22.15 13.54 16.54
CA ARG A 362 -21.60 14.39 15.47
C ARG A 362 -21.54 15.85 15.89
N GLN A 363 -22.51 16.35 16.65
CA GLN A 363 -22.49 17.71 17.20
C GLN A 363 -21.33 17.96 18.19
N LEU A 364 -20.71 16.90 18.71
CA LEU A 364 -19.54 16.98 19.59
C LEU A 364 -18.21 16.99 18.82
N ILE A 365 -18.23 16.74 17.51
CA ILE A 365 -17.04 16.78 16.65
C ILE A 365 -16.78 18.25 16.27
N SER A 366 -15.60 18.75 16.66
CA SER A 366 -15.12 20.07 16.25
C SER A 366 -14.34 19.98 14.93
N GLU A 367 -14.49 20.95 14.04
CA GLU A 367 -13.79 20.95 12.74
C GLU A 367 -12.31 21.37 12.84
N ASP A 368 -11.92 22.06 13.92
CA ASP A 368 -10.60 22.71 14.08
C ASP A 368 -9.69 22.08 15.14
N ARG A 369 -10.19 21.11 15.92
CA ARG A 369 -9.46 20.54 17.07
C ARG A 369 -9.89 19.10 17.39
N THR A 370 -9.01 18.43 18.14
CA THR A 370 -9.26 17.16 18.84
C THR A 370 -9.20 17.41 20.35
N TYR A 371 -9.85 16.54 21.13
CA TYR A 371 -9.81 16.56 22.59
C TYR A 371 -8.93 15.44 23.14
N ASN A 372 -8.82 15.38 24.47
CA ASN A 372 -8.14 14.30 25.17
C ASN A 372 -9.03 13.06 25.32
N ASP A 373 -8.44 11.94 25.72
CA ASP A 373 -9.10 10.63 25.84
C ASP A 373 -10.37 10.63 26.72
N SER A 374 -10.39 11.44 27.78
CA SER A 374 -11.57 11.56 28.66
C SER A 374 -12.81 12.09 27.94
N TYR A 375 -12.63 12.91 26.90
CA TYR A 375 -13.73 13.46 26.12
C TYR A 375 -14.49 12.38 25.33
N TYR A 376 -13.75 11.41 24.80
CA TYR A 376 -14.31 10.32 24.00
C TYR A 376 -14.74 9.12 24.87
N ASN A 377 -14.58 9.20 26.19
CA ASN A 377 -14.86 8.11 27.14
C ASN A 377 -14.14 6.80 26.79
N ILE A 378 -12.88 6.87 26.32
CA ILE A 378 -12.14 5.65 25.99
C ILE A 378 -11.61 4.95 27.22
N THR A 379 -11.41 3.64 27.08
CA THR A 379 -10.46 2.92 27.91
C THR A 379 -9.30 2.43 27.04
N PRO A 380 -8.11 3.01 27.20
CA PRO A 380 -6.91 2.62 26.47
C PRO A 380 -6.67 1.11 26.53
N SER A 381 -6.38 0.50 25.38
CA SER A 381 -6.08 -0.92 25.27
C SER A 381 -5.10 -1.18 24.13
N PRO A 382 -4.12 -2.08 24.29
CA PRO A 382 -3.24 -2.50 23.19
C PRO A 382 -4.04 -3.11 22.03
N ASP A 383 -3.73 -2.69 20.80
CA ASP A 383 -4.33 -3.28 19.60
C ASP A 383 -3.78 -4.66 19.29
N ARG A 384 -4.59 -5.40 18.53
CA ARG A 384 -4.36 -6.80 18.18
C ARG A 384 -4.52 -7.00 16.70
N PHE A 385 -3.74 -7.93 16.18
CA PHE A 385 -3.59 -8.16 14.75
C PHE A 385 -3.77 -9.64 14.46
N GLY A 386 -4.49 -9.93 13.38
CA GLY A 386 -4.82 -11.27 12.91
C GLY A 386 -6.13 -11.26 12.11
N THR A 387 -6.73 -12.43 11.94
CA THR A 387 -7.95 -12.71 11.15
C THR A 387 -7.73 -12.80 9.63
N THR A 388 -8.63 -13.49 8.93
CA THR A 388 -8.78 -13.50 7.45
C THR A 388 -10.20 -13.10 7.07
N HIS A 389 -10.41 -12.68 5.82
CA HIS A 389 -11.73 -12.49 5.26
C HIS A 389 -11.92 -13.28 3.95
N VAL A 390 -13.15 -13.74 3.70
CA VAL A 390 -13.58 -14.24 2.41
C VAL A 390 -14.92 -13.61 2.04
N SER A 391 -14.96 -13.06 0.83
CA SER A 391 -16.19 -12.58 0.18
C SER A 391 -16.53 -13.49 -1.00
N VAL A 392 -17.80 -13.86 -1.14
CA VAL A 392 -18.32 -14.62 -2.28
C VAL A 392 -19.61 -13.99 -2.78
N LEU A 393 -19.73 -13.82 -4.10
CA LEU A 393 -20.97 -13.44 -4.78
C LEU A 393 -21.21 -14.45 -5.91
N ALA A 394 -22.29 -15.22 -5.79
CA ALA A 394 -22.65 -16.24 -6.76
C ALA A 394 -23.55 -15.69 -7.88
N GLU A 395 -23.71 -16.47 -8.94
CA GLU A 395 -24.48 -16.10 -10.14
C GLU A 395 -25.98 -15.94 -9.88
N ASP A 396 -26.53 -16.68 -8.91
CA ASP A 396 -27.92 -16.56 -8.47
C ASP A 396 -28.18 -15.33 -7.58
N GLY A 397 -27.16 -14.50 -7.34
CA GLY A 397 -27.24 -13.31 -6.49
C GLY A 397 -27.11 -13.60 -4.99
N SER A 398 -26.99 -14.87 -4.59
CA SER A 398 -26.62 -15.23 -3.23
C SER A 398 -25.19 -14.79 -2.93
N ALA A 399 -24.94 -14.42 -1.68
CA ALA A 399 -23.67 -13.83 -1.27
C ALA A 399 -23.28 -14.22 0.14
N VAL A 400 -21.98 -14.31 0.39
CA VAL A 400 -21.40 -14.61 1.69
C VAL A 400 -20.28 -13.65 1.97
N SER A 401 -20.38 -12.92 3.07
CA SER A 401 -19.25 -12.23 3.71
C SER A 401 -18.91 -13.01 4.97
N VAL A 402 -17.68 -13.50 5.10
CA VAL A 402 -17.25 -14.28 6.26
C VAL A 402 -15.88 -13.87 6.75
N THR A 403 -15.79 -13.61 8.04
CA THR A 403 -14.53 -13.30 8.73
C THR A 403 -14.22 -14.44 9.70
N SER A 404 -13.01 -14.99 9.63
CA SER A 404 -12.57 -16.15 10.43
C SER A 404 -11.20 -15.90 11.07
N THR A 405 -11.00 -16.43 12.27
CA THR A 405 -9.82 -16.10 13.08
C THR A 405 -9.44 -17.18 14.09
N ILE A 406 -8.17 -17.17 14.50
CA ILE A 406 -7.67 -17.77 15.76
C ILE A 406 -7.20 -16.68 16.74
N ASN A 407 -7.74 -15.46 16.57
CA ASN A 407 -7.35 -14.18 17.14
C ASN A 407 -5.98 -13.68 16.69
N GLN A 408 -4.95 -13.76 17.55
CA GLN A 408 -3.64 -13.21 17.25
C GLN A 408 -2.82 -14.13 16.34
N ILE A 409 -1.68 -13.65 15.83
CA ILE A 409 -0.73 -14.43 15.05
C ILE A 409 -0.38 -15.75 15.79
N PHE A 410 -0.77 -16.88 15.20
CA PHE A 410 -0.68 -18.25 15.76
C PHE A 410 -1.44 -18.50 17.08
N GLY A 411 -2.42 -17.65 17.41
CA GLY A 411 -3.32 -17.81 18.54
C GLY A 411 -2.58 -18.01 19.87
N ALA A 412 -2.88 -19.10 20.57
CA ALA A 412 -2.25 -19.44 21.85
C ALA A 412 -0.80 -19.90 21.72
N GLY A 413 -0.26 -20.01 20.51
CA GLY A 413 1.05 -20.61 20.25
C GLY A 413 1.07 -22.11 20.50
N ILE A 414 -0.08 -22.78 20.40
CA ILE A 414 -0.23 -24.21 20.67
C ILE A 414 -0.69 -24.91 19.40
N TYR A 415 0.14 -25.84 18.95
CA TYR A 415 -0.15 -26.80 17.88
C TYR A 415 -0.44 -28.18 18.49
N SER A 416 -1.58 -28.77 18.14
CA SER A 416 -1.92 -30.15 18.49
C SER A 416 -1.29 -31.10 17.47
N SER A 417 -0.25 -31.81 17.89
CA SER A 417 0.46 -32.78 17.04
C SER A 417 -0.39 -33.99 16.69
N ARG A 418 -1.43 -34.29 17.48
CA ARG A 418 -2.39 -35.37 17.21
C ARG A 418 -3.48 -35.00 16.22
N THR A 419 -3.73 -33.73 15.95
CA THR A 419 -4.83 -33.32 15.04
C THR A 419 -4.36 -32.40 13.92
N GLY A 420 -3.16 -31.82 14.03
CA GLY A 420 -2.66 -30.82 13.10
C GLY A 420 -3.29 -29.44 13.27
N ILE A 421 -4.02 -29.19 14.38
CA ILE A 421 -4.77 -27.96 14.61
C ILE A 421 -3.95 -26.97 15.45
N ILE A 422 -3.91 -25.70 15.02
CA ILE A 422 -3.40 -24.57 15.80
C ILE A 422 -4.57 -23.96 16.59
N LEU A 423 -4.37 -23.71 17.88
CA LEU A 423 -5.43 -23.24 18.78
C LEU A 423 -5.45 -21.73 18.97
N ASN A 424 -6.67 -21.19 19.01
CA ASN A 424 -6.94 -19.78 19.25
C ASN A 424 -6.47 -19.29 20.63
N ASN A 425 -6.34 -17.97 20.77
CA ASN A 425 -6.29 -17.29 22.06
C ASN A 425 -7.47 -16.33 22.24
N GLU A 426 -8.67 -16.72 21.83
CA GLU A 426 -9.81 -15.83 21.70
C GLU A 426 -10.25 -15.20 23.02
N LEU A 427 -10.05 -15.89 24.16
CA LEU A 427 -10.41 -15.33 25.48
C LEU A 427 -9.60 -14.09 25.82
N ALA A 428 -8.48 -13.86 25.13
CA ALA A 428 -7.74 -12.63 25.28
C ALA A 428 -8.64 -11.43 25.00
N ASP A 429 -9.64 -11.51 24.09
CA ASP A 429 -10.43 -10.36 23.63
C ASP A 429 -11.29 -9.72 24.72
N PHE A 430 -11.46 -10.40 25.86
CA PHE A 430 -12.05 -9.80 27.05
C PHE A 430 -11.14 -8.78 27.76
N CYS A 431 -9.82 -8.81 27.53
CA CYS A 431 -8.88 -7.88 28.16
C CYS A 431 -9.26 -6.43 27.88
N PHE A 432 -9.35 -5.63 28.94
CA PHE A 432 -9.74 -4.21 28.93
C PHE A 432 -11.18 -3.94 28.41
N ARG A 433 -11.90 -4.97 27.96
CA ARG A 433 -13.28 -4.89 27.44
C ARG A 433 -14.31 -5.45 28.41
N ALA A 434 -13.93 -6.35 29.32
CA ALA A 434 -14.83 -6.91 30.33
C ALA A 434 -14.21 -6.89 31.73
N GLU A 435 -15.07 -6.87 32.76
CA GLU A 435 -14.65 -6.94 34.16
C GLU A 435 -14.53 -8.38 34.67
N ARG A 436 -15.33 -9.29 34.11
CA ARG A 436 -15.38 -10.71 34.47
C ARG A 436 -15.69 -11.56 33.24
N LEU A 437 -15.38 -12.84 33.35
CA LEU A 437 -15.72 -13.86 32.36
C LEU A 437 -16.91 -14.68 32.86
N SER A 438 -17.75 -15.14 31.93
CA SER A 438 -18.84 -16.08 32.21
C SER A 438 -18.69 -17.31 31.29
N ALA A 439 -18.88 -18.52 31.82
CA ALA A 439 -18.84 -19.73 31.00
C ALA A 439 -19.90 -19.66 29.87
N GLY A 440 -19.52 -20.06 28.66
CA GLY A 440 -20.37 -19.99 27.47
C GLY A 440 -20.45 -18.62 26.80
N GLU A 441 -19.88 -17.56 27.39
CA GLU A 441 -19.89 -16.21 26.83
C GLU A 441 -18.97 -16.12 25.59
N GLN A 442 -19.43 -15.47 24.53
CA GLN A 442 -18.62 -15.20 23.35
C GLN A 442 -17.77 -13.92 23.55
N PRO A 443 -16.44 -13.95 23.31
CA PRO A 443 -15.59 -12.77 23.43
C PRO A 443 -16.00 -11.65 22.47
N PRO A 444 -15.90 -10.38 22.91
CA PRO A 444 -16.25 -9.23 22.09
C PRO A 444 -15.27 -9.11 20.91
N SER A 445 -15.78 -8.81 19.70
CA SER A 445 -15.01 -8.87 18.46
C SER A 445 -15.03 -7.55 17.70
N SER A 446 -14.05 -7.39 16.80
CA SER A 446 -14.02 -6.34 15.78
C SER A 446 -14.46 -6.84 14.41
N MET A 447 -14.69 -8.15 14.24
CA MET A 447 -15.14 -8.73 12.97
C MET A 447 -16.51 -8.18 12.58
N ALA A 448 -16.62 -7.65 11.36
CA ALA A 448 -17.83 -6.99 10.88
C ALA A 448 -18.19 -7.38 9.43
N PRO A 449 -18.24 -8.67 9.07
CA PRO A 449 -18.59 -9.11 7.72
C PRO A 449 -19.96 -8.53 7.30
N ALA A 450 -20.01 -7.77 6.22
CA ALA A 450 -21.16 -6.97 5.84
C ALA A 450 -21.61 -7.22 4.40
N ILE A 451 -22.91 -7.11 4.17
CA ILE A 451 -23.50 -7.12 2.83
C ILE A 451 -24.34 -5.85 2.68
N LEU A 452 -24.00 -5.00 1.71
CA LEU A 452 -24.78 -3.82 1.35
C LEU A 452 -25.57 -4.12 0.10
N SER A 453 -26.88 -3.87 0.11
CA SER A 453 -27.75 -4.02 -1.05
C SER A 453 -28.45 -2.70 -1.35
N SER A 454 -28.44 -2.25 -2.60
CA SER A 454 -29.22 -1.08 -2.99
C SER A 454 -30.71 -1.35 -2.84
N SER A 455 -31.51 -0.30 -2.67
CA SER A 455 -32.98 -0.44 -2.51
C SER A 455 -33.65 -1.15 -3.71
N SER A 456 -33.02 -1.09 -4.88
CA SER A 456 -33.47 -1.80 -6.09
C SER A 456 -33.10 -3.30 -6.11
N GLY A 457 -32.27 -3.76 -5.18
CA GLY A 457 -31.67 -5.10 -5.14
C GLY A 457 -30.59 -5.36 -6.19
N LYS A 458 -30.36 -4.41 -7.11
CA LYS A 458 -29.47 -4.58 -8.28
C LYS A 458 -28.00 -4.36 -7.98
N ASN A 459 -27.64 -3.62 -6.95
CA ASN A 459 -26.25 -3.38 -6.58
C ASN A 459 -25.99 -4.01 -5.21
N THR A 460 -25.15 -5.04 -5.17
CA THR A 460 -24.72 -5.70 -3.94
C THR A 460 -23.23 -5.48 -3.75
N LEU A 461 -22.81 -5.08 -2.56
CA LEU A 461 -21.42 -5.02 -2.12
C LEU A 461 -21.27 -5.99 -0.94
N VAL A 462 -20.46 -7.01 -1.13
CA VAL A 462 -20.05 -7.98 -0.11
C VAL A 462 -18.69 -7.51 0.39
N ILE A 463 -18.54 -7.24 1.68
CA ILE A 463 -17.30 -6.64 2.20
C ILE A 463 -17.03 -7.05 3.63
N GLY A 464 -15.76 -7.32 3.91
CA GLY A 464 -15.23 -7.47 5.26
C GLY A 464 -13.74 -7.17 5.27
N GLY A 465 -13.14 -7.25 6.45
CA GLY A 465 -11.72 -7.00 6.61
C GLY A 465 -11.07 -7.92 7.63
N SER A 466 -9.74 -7.93 7.58
CA SER A 466 -8.83 -8.53 8.56
C SER A 466 -8.00 -7.44 9.26
N GLY A 467 -7.12 -7.84 10.18
CA GLY A 467 -6.26 -6.90 10.93
C GLY A 467 -6.78 -6.57 12.33
N GLY A 468 -7.62 -7.43 12.92
CA GLY A 468 -8.09 -7.32 14.31
C GLY A 468 -8.74 -5.97 14.63
N SER A 469 -8.08 -5.14 15.44
CA SER A 469 -8.58 -3.81 15.80
C SER A 469 -8.85 -2.89 14.60
N MET A 470 -8.19 -3.12 13.47
CA MET A 470 -8.29 -2.25 12.28
C MET A 470 -9.57 -2.47 11.46
N ILE A 471 -10.27 -3.60 11.64
CA ILE A 471 -11.33 -4.08 10.73
C ILE A 471 -12.41 -3.01 10.52
N THR A 472 -13.02 -2.50 11.60
CA THR A 472 -14.16 -1.58 11.51
C THR A 472 -13.77 -0.23 10.90
N THR A 473 -12.59 0.29 11.24
CA THR A 473 -12.05 1.55 10.69
C THR A 473 -11.69 1.41 9.21
N ALA A 474 -11.01 0.33 8.84
CA ALA A 474 -10.61 0.05 7.47
C ALA A 474 -11.83 -0.13 6.56
N MET A 475 -12.80 -0.93 7.00
CA MET A 475 -14.05 -1.12 6.28
C MET A 475 -14.81 0.21 6.14
N ALA A 476 -14.88 1.05 7.18
CA ALA A 476 -15.56 2.34 7.10
C ALA A 476 -14.90 3.26 6.05
N LEU A 477 -13.55 3.32 5.99
CA LEU A 477 -12.84 4.07 4.97
C LEU A 477 -13.13 3.53 3.57
N SER A 478 -13.01 2.22 3.34
CA SER A 478 -13.26 1.64 2.01
C SER A 478 -14.70 1.86 1.55
N ILE A 479 -15.68 1.75 2.45
CA ILE A 479 -17.09 2.02 2.15
C ILE A 479 -17.31 3.50 1.82
N MET A 480 -16.78 4.42 2.63
CA MET A 480 -16.86 5.87 2.38
C MET A 480 -16.21 6.25 1.04
N ASN A 481 -15.00 5.74 0.79
CA ASN A 481 -14.22 5.97 -0.42
C ASN A 481 -15.03 5.55 -1.67
N HIS A 482 -15.61 4.36 -1.63
CA HIS A 482 -16.35 3.81 -2.76
C HIS A 482 -17.72 4.50 -2.94
N LEU A 483 -18.52 4.58 -1.88
CA LEU A 483 -19.91 5.03 -1.99
C LEU A 483 -20.06 6.54 -2.09
N TRP A 484 -19.18 7.33 -1.47
CA TRP A 484 -19.38 8.78 -1.36
C TRP A 484 -18.29 9.61 -2.04
N LEU A 485 -17.05 9.12 -2.04
CA LEU A 485 -15.92 9.84 -2.65
C LEU A 485 -15.68 9.49 -4.12
N GLY A 486 -16.52 8.63 -4.70
CA GLY A 486 -16.54 8.32 -6.13
C GLY A 486 -15.37 7.44 -6.58
N MET A 487 -14.71 6.75 -5.66
CA MET A 487 -13.60 5.85 -5.99
C MET A 487 -14.14 4.52 -6.54
N SER A 488 -13.42 3.94 -7.50
CA SER A 488 -13.68 2.54 -7.88
C SER A 488 -13.45 1.63 -6.68
N LEU A 489 -14.04 0.44 -6.67
CA LEU A 489 -13.85 -0.49 -5.54
C LEU A 489 -12.37 -0.84 -5.34
N LYS A 490 -11.64 -1.04 -6.44
CA LYS A 490 -10.19 -1.30 -6.45
C LYS A 490 -9.40 -0.14 -5.83
N ASP A 491 -9.70 1.09 -6.26
CA ASP A 491 -9.03 2.27 -5.73
C ASP A 491 -9.40 2.50 -4.25
N ALA A 492 -10.64 2.22 -3.85
CA ALA A 492 -11.11 2.39 -2.48
C ALA A 492 -10.40 1.45 -1.48
N ILE A 493 -9.98 0.27 -1.92
CA ILE A 493 -9.16 -0.68 -1.14
C ILE A 493 -7.69 -0.26 -1.15
N ALA A 494 -7.17 0.13 -2.32
CA ALA A 494 -5.78 0.55 -2.49
C ALA A 494 -5.48 1.92 -1.86
N ALA A 495 -6.52 2.67 -1.49
CA ALA A 495 -6.41 3.95 -0.82
C ALA A 495 -5.66 3.79 0.51
N PRO A 496 -4.65 4.63 0.78
CA PRO A 496 -3.90 4.58 2.03
C PRO A 496 -4.80 4.65 3.28
N VAL A 497 -4.52 3.79 4.26
CA VAL A 497 -5.38 3.62 5.44
C VAL A 497 -5.01 4.60 6.56
N VAL A 498 -6.03 5.20 7.18
CA VAL A 498 -5.94 5.94 8.44
C VAL A 498 -6.54 5.08 9.56
N PHE A 499 -5.70 4.69 10.51
CA PHE A 499 -6.09 3.87 11.65
C PHE A 499 -6.05 4.68 12.94
N VAL A 500 -7.14 4.66 13.72
CA VAL A 500 -7.17 5.21 15.08
C VAL A 500 -7.05 4.06 16.07
N ASP A 501 -5.90 4.00 16.74
CA ASP A 501 -5.51 2.91 17.61
C ASP A 501 -6.31 2.88 18.92
N GLY A 502 -6.22 1.81 19.70
CA GLY A 502 -6.99 1.64 20.95
C GLY A 502 -6.73 2.70 22.03
N ASN A 503 -5.70 3.54 21.86
CA ASN A 503 -5.37 4.67 22.72
C ASN A 503 -5.67 6.01 22.03
N ASN A 504 -6.51 6.01 20.98
CA ASN A 504 -6.85 7.17 20.15
C ASN A 504 -5.66 7.83 19.43
N ASN A 505 -4.50 7.17 19.33
CA ASN A 505 -3.42 7.66 18.49
C ASN A 505 -3.72 7.37 17.03
N VAL A 506 -3.55 8.37 16.18
CA VAL A 506 -3.74 8.21 14.74
C VAL A 506 -2.46 7.67 14.12
N LYS A 507 -2.63 6.63 13.31
CA LYS A 507 -1.57 5.94 12.58
C LYS A 507 -1.91 6.00 11.10
N PHE A 508 -0.90 6.31 10.29
CA PHE A 508 -1.04 6.40 8.84
C PHE A 508 -0.24 5.31 8.15
N GLU A 509 -0.84 4.71 7.11
CA GLU A 509 -0.12 3.78 6.26
C GLU A 509 1.07 4.46 5.58
N HIS A 510 2.15 3.69 5.37
CA HIS A 510 3.37 4.21 4.76
C HIS A 510 3.07 4.80 3.37
N GLY A 511 3.39 6.09 3.18
CA GLY A 511 3.15 6.82 1.93
C GLY A 511 2.00 7.83 2.02
N PHE A 512 1.12 7.72 3.02
CA PHE A 512 -0.02 8.61 3.25
C PHE A 512 0.41 10.08 3.47
N ASP A 513 1.55 10.32 4.12
CA ASP A 513 2.05 11.66 4.49
C ASP A 513 2.29 12.59 3.30
N LYS A 514 2.53 12.03 2.10
CA LYS A 514 2.76 12.81 0.88
C LYS A 514 1.45 13.37 0.30
N ASP A 515 0.32 12.76 0.61
CA ASP A 515 -0.96 13.02 -0.02
C ASP A 515 -1.82 14.06 0.71
N LEU A 516 -1.46 14.43 1.95
CA LEU A 516 -2.16 15.50 2.70
C LEU A 516 -1.50 16.88 2.57
N GLY A 517 -0.32 17.00 1.95
CA GLY A 517 0.37 18.29 1.84
C GLY A 517 0.84 18.88 3.17
N LEU A 518 0.84 18.10 4.26
CA LEU A 518 1.12 18.53 5.63
C LEU A 518 2.63 18.62 5.97
N GLN A 519 3.47 19.14 5.07
CA GLN A 519 4.80 19.62 5.47
C GLN A 519 4.72 21.12 5.77
N GLY A 520 4.21 21.50 6.95
CA GLY A 520 4.33 22.91 7.38
C GLY A 520 3.36 23.49 8.40
N THR A 521 2.56 22.72 9.14
CA THR A 521 1.70 23.27 10.22
C THR A 521 1.82 22.43 11.49
N SER A 522 1.62 23.05 12.65
CA SER A 522 2.03 22.58 13.99
C SER A 522 1.29 21.36 14.56
N LEU A 523 0.83 20.45 13.69
CA LEU A 523 0.17 19.20 14.05
C LEU A 523 1.15 18.00 14.06
N ASN A 524 2.47 18.29 14.04
CA ASN A 524 3.51 17.29 13.80
C ASN A 524 3.99 16.51 15.03
N ASP A 525 3.64 16.92 16.25
CA ASP A 525 4.22 16.32 17.46
C ASP A 525 3.41 15.14 18.05
N ILE A 526 2.26 14.78 17.47
CA ILE A 526 1.38 13.71 18.02
C ILE A 526 1.40 12.42 17.17
N LEU A 527 1.91 12.44 15.94
CA LEU A 527 1.43 11.51 14.91
C LEU A 527 2.40 10.44 14.38
N TYR A 528 3.63 10.30 14.89
CA TYR A 528 4.60 9.37 14.28
C TYR A 528 5.21 8.35 15.23
N LYS A 529 4.79 7.09 15.04
CA LYS A 529 5.71 5.95 15.12
C LYS A 529 5.20 4.75 14.33
N ASN A 530 6.09 4.23 13.49
CA ASN A 530 6.06 2.96 12.76
C ASN A 530 5.00 1.98 13.27
N ALA A 531 3.90 1.86 12.53
CA ALA A 531 2.97 0.76 12.64
C ALA A 531 3.13 -0.13 11.41
N ALA A 532 3.28 -1.44 11.62
CA ALA A 532 3.09 -2.40 10.55
C ALA A 532 1.58 -2.45 10.26
N PHE A 533 1.18 -2.03 9.06
CA PHE A 533 -0.20 -2.15 8.58
C PHE A 533 -0.34 -3.51 7.92
N LEU A 534 -1.03 -4.43 8.59
CA LEU A 534 -1.45 -5.72 8.03
C LEU A 534 -2.97 -5.69 7.89
N ASN A 535 -3.47 -4.72 7.12
CA ASN A 535 -4.88 -4.55 6.83
C ASN A 535 -5.18 -5.11 5.44
N LEU A 536 -6.14 -6.03 5.34
CA LEU A 536 -6.72 -6.47 4.08
C LEU A 536 -8.22 -6.27 4.17
N VAL A 537 -8.78 -5.58 3.19
CA VAL A 537 -10.23 -5.46 2.97
C VAL A 537 -10.52 -6.16 1.66
N ASP A 538 -11.39 -7.15 1.72
CA ASP A 538 -11.71 -8.02 0.58
C ASP A 538 -13.17 -7.81 0.16
N PRO A 539 -13.45 -6.88 -0.77
CA PRO A 539 -14.80 -6.64 -1.23
C PRO A 539 -15.09 -7.27 -2.59
N ILE A 540 -16.37 -7.52 -2.84
CA ILE A 540 -16.92 -7.87 -4.15
C ILE A 540 -18.15 -6.99 -4.39
N SER A 541 -18.22 -6.28 -5.51
CA SER A 541 -19.44 -5.57 -5.92
C SER A 541 -20.09 -6.15 -7.18
N HIS A 542 -21.41 -6.06 -7.24
CA HIS A 542 -22.22 -6.45 -8.39
C HIS A 542 -22.06 -5.47 -9.58
N GLU A 543 -21.67 -4.21 -9.33
CA GLU A 543 -21.30 -3.28 -10.42
C GLU A 543 -20.02 -3.72 -11.16
N LEU A 544 -19.12 -4.44 -10.48
CA LEU A 544 -17.98 -5.12 -11.09
C LEU A 544 -18.41 -6.28 -12.03
N LEU A 545 -19.63 -6.82 -11.82
CA LEU A 545 -20.20 -7.90 -12.64
C LEU A 545 -21.03 -7.40 -13.83
N LEU A 546 -21.72 -6.25 -13.67
CA LEU A 546 -22.71 -5.77 -14.65
C LEU A 546 -22.21 -4.72 -15.65
N SER A 547 -21.00 -4.16 -15.52
CA SER A 547 -20.54 -3.10 -16.46
C SER A 547 -20.44 -3.57 -17.92
N LEU A 548 -20.48 -4.89 -18.17
CA LEU A 548 -20.53 -5.50 -19.50
C LEU A 548 -21.94 -5.61 -20.12
N ALA A 549 -23.03 -5.57 -19.34
CA ALA A 549 -24.38 -5.73 -19.90
C ALA A 549 -24.90 -4.46 -20.58
N LYS A 550 -24.39 -3.27 -20.18
CA LYS A 550 -24.76 -1.98 -20.79
C LYS A 550 -23.98 -1.65 -22.07
N ASP A 551 -22.80 -2.24 -22.27
CA ASP A 551 -21.95 -1.96 -23.44
C ASP A 551 -22.28 -2.81 -24.69
N MET A 552 -23.21 -3.77 -24.58
CA MET A 552 -23.58 -4.67 -25.68
C MET A 552 -24.62 -4.12 -26.68
N GLN A 553 -24.87 -2.81 -26.75
CA GLN A 553 -25.78 -2.22 -27.76
C GLN A 553 -25.17 -1.13 -28.68
N CYS A 554 -23.88 -1.24 -29.02
CA CYS A 554 -23.19 -0.57 -30.15
C CYS A 554 -23.26 0.99 -30.20
N PRO A 555 -22.65 1.67 -31.19
CA PRO A 555 -21.23 1.84 -31.45
C PRO A 555 -20.83 3.34 -31.48
N LYS A 556 -19.59 3.69 -31.10
CA LYS A 556 -18.93 4.87 -31.70
C LYS A 556 -17.45 4.60 -31.99
N ARG A 557 -17.05 5.18 -33.12
CA ARG A 557 -15.83 4.98 -33.89
C ARG A 557 -14.56 5.43 -33.16
N GLU A 558 -13.50 4.68 -33.44
CA GLU A 558 -12.08 5.04 -33.54
C GLU A 558 -11.71 6.47 -33.07
N THR A 559 -10.89 6.55 -32.02
CA THR A 559 -9.46 6.84 -32.20
C THR A 559 -8.70 6.44 -30.95
N ASP A 560 -7.93 5.36 -31.06
CA ASP A 560 -6.88 5.02 -30.12
C ASP A 560 -5.75 6.05 -30.22
N THR A 561 -5.48 6.80 -29.16
CA THR A 561 -4.18 7.46 -28.97
C THR A 561 -3.70 7.36 -27.52
N LEU A 562 -3.69 6.15 -26.95
CA LEU A 562 -2.85 5.83 -25.79
C LEU A 562 -1.38 5.59 -26.20
N LYS A 563 -0.82 6.53 -26.97
CA LYS A 563 0.64 6.73 -27.15
C LYS A 563 1.01 8.22 -27.21
N SER A 564 0.03 9.13 -27.18
CA SER A 564 0.29 10.57 -27.14
C SER A 564 0.48 11.06 -25.70
N SER A 565 -0.21 10.52 -24.70
CA SER A 565 -0.18 11.05 -23.32
C SER A 565 1.19 11.01 -22.64
N ASN A 566 2.03 10.01 -22.90
CA ASN A 566 3.40 10.00 -22.34
C ASN A 566 4.36 10.95 -23.08
N LYS A 567 4.11 11.19 -24.38
CA LYS A 567 4.86 12.16 -25.17
C LYS A 567 4.38 13.59 -24.90
N ILE A 568 3.08 13.75 -24.65
CA ILE A 568 2.40 14.98 -24.25
C ILE A 568 2.70 15.32 -22.80
N CYS A 569 2.84 14.37 -21.87
CA CYS A 569 3.32 14.65 -20.50
C CYS A 569 4.81 14.99 -20.48
N ARG A 570 5.65 14.35 -21.31
CA ARG A 570 7.06 14.78 -21.49
C ARG A 570 7.18 16.13 -22.19
N GLN A 571 6.35 16.40 -23.19
CA GLN A 571 6.26 17.71 -23.84
C GLN A 571 5.64 18.75 -22.91
N LEU A 572 4.66 18.43 -22.07
CA LEU A 572 4.06 19.32 -21.08
C LEU A 572 5.06 19.63 -19.97
N ILE A 573 5.78 18.66 -19.42
CA ILE A 573 6.85 18.92 -18.44
C ILE A 573 7.96 19.77 -19.07
N PHE A 574 8.30 19.52 -20.35
CA PHE A 574 9.26 20.34 -21.10
C PHE A 574 8.74 21.75 -21.44
N HIS A 575 7.43 21.93 -21.72
CA HIS A 575 6.78 23.20 -22.08
C HIS A 575 6.27 24.01 -20.87
N LEU A 576 6.06 23.37 -19.71
CA LEU A 576 5.62 23.99 -18.46
C LEU A 576 6.78 24.37 -17.54
N THR A 577 8.01 24.01 -17.89
CA THR A 577 9.22 24.50 -17.22
C THR A 577 9.66 25.81 -17.91
N PRO A 578 9.82 26.93 -17.18
CA PRO A 578 10.12 28.22 -17.79
C PRO A 578 11.56 28.26 -18.34
N HIS A 579 11.74 28.02 -19.64
CA HIS A 579 13.06 28.17 -20.27
C HIS A 579 13.37 29.65 -20.53
N SER A 580 14.54 30.13 -20.09
CA SER A 580 15.04 31.43 -20.52
C SER A 580 15.38 31.38 -22.02
N LYS A 581 15.31 32.53 -22.72
CA LYS A 581 15.75 32.70 -24.13
C LYS A 581 17.28 32.57 -24.29
N TRP A 582 17.86 31.52 -23.76
CA TRP A 582 19.27 31.26 -23.89
C TRP A 582 19.49 30.42 -25.15
N MET A 583 19.89 31.08 -26.24
CA MET A 583 20.35 30.42 -27.45
C MET A 583 21.66 29.69 -27.15
N ARG A 584 21.58 28.39 -26.89
CA ARG A 584 22.75 27.53 -26.67
C ARG A 584 23.50 27.39 -28.00
N GLN A 585 24.67 28.02 -28.12
CA GLN A 585 25.53 27.87 -29.29
C GLN A 585 26.23 26.51 -29.27
N SER A 586 25.59 25.47 -29.81
CA SER A 586 26.14 24.11 -30.02
C SER A 586 26.65 23.37 -28.76
N LEU A 587 26.73 22.04 -28.83
CA LEU A 587 27.36 21.21 -27.78
C LEU A 587 28.85 21.57 -27.65
N PRO A 588 29.35 21.95 -26.45
CA PRO A 588 30.74 22.39 -26.33
C PRO A 588 31.70 21.22 -26.56
N ARG A 589 32.61 21.36 -27.52
CA ARG A 589 33.83 20.53 -27.57
C ARG A 589 34.73 20.88 -26.38
N ARG A 590 35.38 19.88 -25.77
CA ARG A 590 36.32 20.07 -24.64
C ARG A 590 37.39 21.11 -25.02
N LYS A 591 37.50 22.20 -24.26
CA LYS A 591 38.45 23.30 -24.47
C LYS A 591 39.67 23.12 -23.56
N SER A 592 40.86 23.47 -24.03
CA SER A 592 42.09 23.38 -23.23
C SER A 592 42.12 24.44 -22.12
N GLN A 593 42.88 24.19 -21.04
CA GLN A 593 43.04 25.17 -19.94
C GLN A 593 43.69 26.49 -20.37
N ALA A 594 44.51 26.49 -21.44
CA ALA A 594 45.04 27.71 -22.04
C ALA A 594 43.93 28.68 -22.50
N CYS A 595 42.73 28.16 -22.77
CA CYS A 595 41.55 28.95 -23.13
C CYS A 595 40.98 29.76 -21.95
N LEU A 596 41.23 29.36 -20.69
CA LEU A 596 40.72 30.06 -19.51
C LEU A 596 41.33 31.46 -19.38
N LYS A 597 42.66 31.58 -19.43
CA LYS A 597 43.35 32.89 -19.35
C LYS A 597 42.90 33.84 -20.44
N THR A 598 42.69 33.33 -21.65
CA THR A 598 42.20 34.10 -22.80
C THR A 598 40.74 34.52 -22.61
N THR A 599 39.90 33.65 -22.04
CA THR A 599 38.48 33.94 -21.80
C THR A 599 38.30 34.97 -20.68
N LEU A 600 39.07 34.87 -19.59
CA LEU A 600 39.04 35.84 -18.49
C LEU A 600 39.64 37.20 -18.87
N LYS A 601 40.49 37.27 -19.91
CA LYS A 601 41.04 38.52 -20.46
C LYS A 601 40.18 39.14 -21.58
N LYS A 602 39.28 38.37 -22.20
CA LYS A 602 38.40 38.86 -23.27
C LYS A 602 37.32 39.80 -22.71
N LYS A 603 36.99 40.84 -23.48
CA LYS A 603 35.88 41.75 -23.18
C LYS A 603 34.57 40.96 -23.29
N LEU A 604 33.69 41.09 -22.28
CA LEU A 604 32.40 40.39 -22.22
C LEU A 604 31.60 40.66 -23.50
N THR A 605 31.20 39.60 -24.18
CA THR A 605 30.29 39.66 -25.31
C THR A 605 28.89 39.33 -24.81
N ASN A 606 27.94 40.24 -25.00
CA ASN A 606 26.52 40.10 -24.63
C ASN A 606 26.25 39.87 -23.14
N ASP A 607 27.10 40.40 -22.24
CA ASP A 607 26.95 40.27 -20.79
C ASP A 607 26.93 38.81 -20.28
N VAL A 608 27.46 37.86 -21.07
CA VAL A 608 27.54 36.44 -20.73
C VAL A 608 28.97 36.05 -20.39
N ALA A 609 29.17 35.45 -19.21
CA ALA A 609 30.41 34.78 -18.84
C ALA A 609 30.31 33.29 -19.21
N ASN A 610 30.78 32.93 -20.41
CA ASN A 610 30.77 31.56 -20.90
C ASN A 610 32.11 30.86 -20.64
N LEU A 611 32.12 29.94 -19.69
CA LEU A 611 33.26 29.09 -19.35
C LEU A 611 33.01 27.61 -19.71
N SER A 612 31.92 27.32 -20.43
CA SER A 612 31.52 25.95 -20.75
C SER A 612 32.60 25.17 -21.49
N GLY A 613 32.77 23.91 -21.07
CA GLY A 613 33.72 22.96 -21.64
C GLY A 613 35.19 23.21 -21.27
N ILE A 614 35.50 24.17 -20.39
CA ILE A 614 36.86 24.41 -19.87
C ILE A 614 36.99 23.72 -18.50
N PRO A 615 37.83 22.68 -18.34
CA PRO A 615 38.02 22.02 -17.05
C PRO A 615 38.65 22.97 -16.01
N LEU A 616 37.98 23.18 -14.89
CA LEU A 616 38.41 24.10 -13.83
C LEU A 616 39.10 23.34 -12.69
N SER A 617 40.39 23.61 -12.47
CA SER A 617 41.08 23.14 -11.26
C SER A 617 40.71 23.99 -10.03
N GLY A 618 40.99 23.52 -8.82
CA GLY A 618 40.73 24.30 -7.60
C GLY A 618 41.39 25.68 -7.59
N ARG A 619 42.59 25.83 -8.17
CA ARG A 619 43.27 27.14 -8.34
C ARG A 619 42.58 28.03 -9.37
N ASP A 620 41.96 27.44 -10.39
CA ASP A 620 41.23 28.18 -11.43
C ASP A 620 39.87 28.67 -10.93
N VAL A 621 39.21 27.92 -10.04
CA VAL A 621 37.96 28.33 -9.38
C VAL A 621 38.13 29.66 -8.65
N HIS A 622 39.25 29.87 -7.94
CA HIS A 622 39.55 31.16 -7.30
C HIS A 622 39.74 32.32 -8.29
N ARG A 623 40.35 32.04 -9.46
CA ARG A 623 40.50 33.04 -10.53
C ARG A 623 39.16 33.39 -11.17
N VAL A 624 38.28 32.40 -11.35
CA VAL A 624 36.91 32.58 -11.84
C VAL A 624 36.09 33.36 -10.81
N ALA A 625 36.20 33.06 -9.51
CA ALA A 625 35.54 33.81 -8.44
C ALA A 625 35.93 35.30 -8.48
N TYR A 626 37.23 35.58 -8.53
CA TYR A 626 37.74 36.95 -8.63
C TYR A 626 37.26 37.67 -9.91
N TYR A 627 37.26 36.96 -11.03
CA TYR A 627 36.74 37.50 -12.29
C TYR A 627 35.25 37.85 -12.19
N LEU A 628 34.42 36.94 -11.69
CA LEU A 628 32.98 37.15 -11.49
C LEU A 628 32.71 38.30 -10.53
N GLN A 629 33.51 38.44 -9.47
CA GLN A 629 33.42 39.57 -8.55
C GLN A 629 33.77 40.89 -9.25
N SER A 630 34.87 40.93 -10.01
CA SER A 630 35.34 42.14 -10.71
C SER A 630 34.39 42.59 -11.83
N LYS A 631 33.59 41.68 -12.38
CA LYS A 631 32.64 41.93 -13.48
C LYS A 631 31.17 41.81 -13.05
N GLY A 632 30.88 41.63 -11.76
CA GLY A 632 29.57 41.22 -11.25
C GLY A 632 28.41 42.17 -11.61
N ASN A 633 28.70 43.46 -11.79
CA ASN A 633 27.69 44.47 -12.15
C ASN A 633 27.32 44.49 -13.65
N SER A 634 28.05 43.74 -14.48
CA SER A 634 27.89 43.71 -15.94
C SER A 634 27.48 42.35 -16.49
N VAL A 635 27.54 41.28 -15.68
CA VAL A 635 27.24 39.92 -16.14
C VAL A 635 25.81 39.55 -15.81
N SER A 636 25.05 39.16 -16.83
CA SER A 636 23.65 38.77 -16.74
C SER A 636 23.42 37.26 -16.88
N ALA A 637 24.39 36.52 -17.41
CA ALA A 637 24.38 35.06 -17.47
C ALA A 637 25.77 34.47 -17.24
N VAL A 638 25.85 33.36 -16.50
CA VAL A 638 27.08 32.60 -16.25
C VAL A 638 26.86 31.15 -16.68
N ASP A 639 27.75 30.64 -17.51
CA ASP A 639 27.71 29.26 -17.99
C ASP A 639 28.99 28.51 -17.59
N LEU A 640 28.83 27.58 -16.66
CA LEU A 640 29.84 26.68 -16.11
C LEU A 640 29.57 25.22 -16.52
N SER A 641 28.85 25.00 -17.61
CA SER A 641 28.49 23.64 -18.04
C SER A 641 29.71 22.83 -18.49
N PHE A 642 29.78 21.55 -18.13
CA PHE A 642 30.85 20.63 -18.51
C PHE A 642 32.27 21.13 -18.15
N THR A 643 32.42 21.71 -16.95
CA THR A 643 33.69 22.26 -16.45
C THR A 643 34.38 21.34 -15.44
N GLU A 644 33.83 20.14 -15.23
CA GLU A 644 34.28 19.14 -14.24
C GLU A 644 34.20 19.62 -12.77
N LEU A 645 33.32 20.59 -12.49
CA LEU A 645 33.10 21.08 -11.12
C LEU A 645 32.60 19.98 -10.18
N GLN A 646 33.10 20.01 -8.95
CA GLN A 646 32.63 19.21 -7.82
C GLN A 646 31.98 20.11 -6.77
N ASP A 647 31.28 19.52 -5.79
CA ASP A 647 30.52 20.22 -4.75
C ASP A 647 31.32 21.33 -4.05
N GLU A 648 32.54 21.05 -3.61
CA GLU A 648 33.42 21.98 -2.92
C GLU A 648 33.76 23.19 -3.78
N SER A 649 33.96 22.96 -5.08
CA SER A 649 34.29 24.02 -6.04
C SER A 649 33.10 24.92 -6.32
N LEU A 650 31.90 24.36 -6.43
CA LEU A 650 30.69 25.16 -6.60
C LEU A 650 30.34 25.93 -5.32
N ARG A 651 30.51 25.33 -4.13
CA ARG A 651 30.34 26.02 -2.83
C ARG A 651 31.21 27.26 -2.72
N LEU A 652 32.44 27.21 -3.23
CA LEU A 652 33.34 28.38 -3.26
C LEU A 652 32.83 29.49 -4.21
N LEU A 653 32.12 29.14 -5.27
CA LEU A 653 31.57 30.11 -6.23
C LEU A 653 30.23 30.71 -5.81
N LEU A 654 29.42 29.98 -5.02
CA LEU A 654 28.06 30.39 -4.64
C LEU A 654 27.96 31.80 -4.01
N PRO A 655 28.83 32.25 -3.09
CA PRO A 655 28.75 33.59 -2.52
C PRO A 655 28.98 34.70 -3.56
N TYR A 656 29.85 34.44 -4.54
CA TYR A 656 30.14 35.38 -5.61
C TYR A 656 29.01 35.42 -6.63
N LEU A 657 28.48 34.25 -7.03
CA LEU A 657 27.33 34.15 -7.93
C LEU A 657 26.06 34.77 -7.31
N GLY A 658 25.83 34.52 -6.02
CA GLY A 658 24.68 35.05 -5.29
C GLY A 658 24.72 36.57 -5.12
N SER A 659 25.90 37.17 -5.01
CA SER A 659 26.04 38.62 -4.85
C SER A 659 25.93 39.41 -6.16
N MET A 660 25.82 38.74 -7.32
CA MET A 660 25.74 39.42 -8.62
C MET A 660 24.34 40.03 -8.85
N PRO A 661 24.22 41.36 -8.93
CA PRO A 661 22.91 42.03 -8.93
C PRO A 661 22.13 41.86 -10.23
N LYS A 662 22.81 41.55 -11.34
CA LYS A 662 22.19 41.37 -12.67
C LYS A 662 22.14 39.93 -13.16
N LEU A 663 22.65 38.98 -12.37
CA LEU A 663 22.70 37.58 -12.79
C LEU A 663 21.29 37.02 -12.88
N THR A 664 20.85 36.74 -14.10
CA THR A 664 19.53 36.16 -14.41
C THR A 664 19.60 34.69 -14.78
N THR A 665 20.74 34.22 -15.29
CA THR A 665 20.87 32.82 -15.75
C THR A 665 22.16 32.21 -15.25
N LEU A 666 22.07 31.02 -14.64
CA LEU A 666 23.21 30.22 -14.21
C LEU A 666 23.12 28.82 -14.81
N ALA A 667 24.08 28.42 -15.65
CA ALA A 667 24.14 27.06 -16.18
C ALA A 667 25.29 26.29 -15.55
N ILE A 668 24.99 25.13 -14.95
CA ILE A 668 25.97 24.26 -14.30
C ILE A 668 25.85 22.79 -14.75
N ASN A 669 25.16 22.52 -15.86
CA ASN A 669 24.91 21.20 -16.44
C ASN A 669 26.21 20.42 -16.77
N GLY A 670 26.24 19.11 -16.59
CA GLY A 670 27.34 18.23 -16.98
C GLY A 670 28.58 18.26 -16.07
N ASN A 671 28.41 18.62 -14.80
CA ASN A 671 29.44 18.65 -13.75
C ASN A 671 29.22 17.51 -12.75
N ARG A 672 30.21 17.21 -11.89
CA ARG A 672 30.15 16.10 -10.91
C ARG A 672 29.57 16.58 -9.57
N LEU A 673 28.34 17.10 -9.61
CA LEU A 673 27.66 17.72 -8.47
C LEU A 673 26.69 16.73 -7.79
N THR A 674 26.60 16.75 -6.47
CA THR A 674 25.73 15.86 -5.68
C THR A 674 24.52 16.60 -5.09
N VAL A 675 23.62 15.84 -4.43
CA VAL A 675 22.47 16.40 -3.71
C VAL A 675 22.90 17.36 -2.58
N GLY A 676 24.09 17.18 -2.02
CA GLY A 676 24.64 18.05 -0.97
C GLY A 676 24.74 19.51 -1.41
N VAL A 677 25.41 19.78 -2.54
CA VAL A 677 25.56 21.16 -3.03
C VAL A 677 24.26 21.77 -3.58
N LEU A 678 23.29 20.95 -3.99
CA LEU A 678 21.96 21.44 -4.38
C LEU A 678 21.18 21.98 -3.19
N LYS A 679 21.33 21.36 -2.02
CA LYS A 679 20.77 21.89 -0.76
C LYS A 679 21.40 23.23 -0.42
N ASP A 680 22.72 23.36 -0.58
CA ASP A 680 23.42 24.63 -0.36
C ASP A 680 22.96 25.71 -1.34
N LEU A 681 22.85 25.39 -2.63
CA LEU A 681 22.27 26.29 -3.65
C LEU A 681 20.84 26.69 -3.28
N THR A 682 20.03 25.76 -2.76
CA THR A 682 18.66 26.03 -2.30
C THR A 682 18.61 27.05 -1.19
N GLU A 683 19.47 26.92 -0.18
CA GLU A 683 19.54 27.86 0.94
C GLU A 683 20.02 29.24 0.48
N VAL A 684 20.99 29.30 -0.43
CA VAL A 684 21.45 30.58 -1.00
C VAL A 684 20.35 31.23 -1.84
N VAL A 685 19.58 30.49 -2.63
CA VAL A 685 18.45 31.01 -3.43
C VAL A 685 17.25 31.41 -2.57
N LYS A 686 17.07 30.83 -1.39
CA LYS A 686 16.04 31.26 -0.43
C LYS A 686 16.35 32.62 0.19
N ASN A 687 17.62 32.98 0.33
CA ASN A 687 18.02 34.26 0.92
C ASN A 687 17.67 35.45 -0.01
N PRO A 688 16.80 36.40 0.39
CA PRO A 688 16.37 37.51 -0.47
C PRO A 688 17.50 38.46 -0.90
N LEU A 689 18.60 38.51 -0.14
CA LEU A 689 19.77 39.34 -0.43
C LEU A 689 20.75 38.69 -1.41
N GLN A 690 20.58 37.40 -1.71
CA GLN A 690 21.38 36.63 -2.64
C GLN A 690 20.53 36.28 -3.87
N PHE A 691 21.14 36.23 -5.05
CA PHE A 691 20.49 35.93 -6.32
C PHE A 691 19.27 36.84 -6.60
N ALA A 692 19.43 38.13 -6.35
CA ALA A 692 18.35 39.12 -6.39
C ALA A 692 17.61 39.18 -7.75
N SER A 693 18.31 38.89 -8.85
CA SER A 693 17.78 38.90 -10.21
C SER A 693 17.75 37.50 -10.87
N LEU A 694 18.09 36.44 -10.13
CA LEU A 694 18.26 35.11 -10.72
C LEU A 694 16.92 34.57 -11.21
N ALA A 695 16.92 34.22 -12.48
CA ALA A 695 15.74 33.84 -13.23
C ALA A 695 15.83 32.46 -13.91
N TRP A 696 16.96 31.77 -13.85
CA TRP A 696 17.06 30.42 -14.40
C TRP A 696 18.31 29.75 -13.87
N VAL A 697 18.18 28.47 -13.51
CA VAL A 697 19.33 27.61 -13.22
C VAL A 697 19.24 26.35 -14.09
N ASP A 698 20.18 26.19 -15.03
CA ASP A 698 20.28 24.99 -15.87
C ASP A 698 21.14 23.93 -15.15
N LEU A 699 20.46 22.96 -14.54
CA LEU A 699 21.08 21.81 -13.86
C LEU A 699 21.34 20.63 -14.81
N GLY A 700 20.69 20.60 -15.97
CA GLY A 700 20.65 19.50 -16.93
C GLY A 700 20.73 18.09 -16.32
N ASN A 701 21.65 17.24 -16.81
CA ASN A 701 21.74 15.81 -16.46
C ASN A 701 22.54 15.52 -15.18
N ASN A 702 22.90 16.54 -14.39
CA ASN A 702 23.67 16.30 -13.14
C ASN A 702 22.85 15.64 -12.05
N VAL A 703 21.53 15.74 -12.13
CA VAL A 703 20.59 15.40 -11.07
C VAL A 703 19.36 14.83 -11.75
N ASP A 704 18.87 13.66 -11.30
CA ASP A 704 17.54 13.21 -11.72
C ASP A 704 16.52 14.26 -11.25
N ILE A 705 15.62 14.71 -12.13
CA ILE A 705 14.63 15.75 -11.81
C ILE A 705 13.75 15.36 -10.61
N PHE A 706 13.58 14.06 -10.35
CA PHE A 706 12.90 13.52 -9.18
C PHE A 706 13.69 13.63 -7.87
N THR A 707 14.98 13.99 -7.94
CA THR A 707 15.89 14.16 -6.79
C THR A 707 16.26 15.63 -6.53
N VAL A 708 15.77 16.56 -7.36
CA VAL A 708 15.96 18.00 -7.14
C VAL A 708 15.15 18.43 -5.92
N PRO A 709 15.75 19.10 -4.92
CA PRO A 709 15.02 19.54 -3.74
C PRO A 709 13.84 20.44 -4.10
N GLN A 710 12.62 20.01 -3.80
CA GLN A 710 11.40 20.79 -4.05
C GLN A 710 11.43 22.23 -3.49
N PRO A 711 12.10 22.52 -2.35
CA PRO A 711 12.28 23.89 -1.88
C PRO A 711 13.09 24.80 -2.84
N LEU A 712 13.99 24.25 -3.67
CA LEU A 712 14.71 25.00 -4.71
C LEU A 712 13.74 25.47 -5.80
N LEU A 713 12.90 24.55 -6.29
CA LEU A 713 11.90 24.83 -7.33
C LEU A 713 10.86 25.84 -6.86
N VAL A 714 10.42 25.74 -5.60
CA VAL A 714 9.48 26.69 -4.98
C VAL A 714 10.13 28.06 -4.76
N ALA A 715 11.39 28.12 -4.30
CA ALA A 715 12.10 29.37 -4.11
C ALA A 715 12.34 30.12 -5.43
N LEU A 716 12.72 29.38 -6.48
CA LEU A 716 12.82 29.90 -7.84
C LEU A 716 11.43 30.39 -8.34
N ARG A 717 10.37 29.58 -8.21
CA ARG A 717 8.98 29.94 -8.60
C ARG A 717 8.45 31.19 -7.90
N ARG A 718 8.70 31.35 -6.59
CA ARG A 718 8.28 32.56 -5.85
C ARG A 718 8.93 33.83 -6.38
N ARG A 719 10.19 33.74 -6.85
CA ARG A 719 10.92 34.86 -7.43
C ARG A 719 10.50 35.17 -8.88
N PHE A 720 9.87 34.22 -9.57
CA PHE A 720 9.36 34.37 -10.94
C PHE A 720 8.04 35.14 -11.07
N GLY A 721 7.32 35.36 -9.97
CA GLY A 721 5.96 35.92 -9.98
C GLY A 721 5.82 37.39 -10.43
N LEU A 722 6.88 38.04 -10.94
CA LEU A 722 6.89 39.50 -11.20
C LEU A 722 7.27 39.95 -12.63
N ARG A 723 7.35 39.08 -13.64
CA ARG A 723 7.52 39.53 -15.04
C ARG A 723 6.48 38.94 -16.00
N SER A 724 5.54 39.80 -16.37
CA SER A 724 4.42 39.59 -17.29
C SER A 724 4.86 39.54 -18.75
N SER A 725 5.42 38.41 -19.20
CA SER A 725 5.32 37.90 -20.58
C SER A 725 6.19 36.65 -20.72
N LEU A 726 5.58 35.54 -21.10
CA LEU A 726 6.30 34.33 -21.49
C LEU A 726 7.17 34.64 -22.74
N PRO A 727 8.46 34.27 -22.76
CA PRO A 727 9.29 34.50 -23.94
C PRO A 727 8.88 33.57 -25.09
N THR A 728 8.46 34.12 -26.23
CA THR A 728 8.23 33.34 -27.48
C THR A 728 9.56 32.95 -28.11
N ILE A 729 9.79 31.67 -28.43
CA ILE A 729 10.95 31.23 -29.24
C ILE A 729 10.49 30.45 -30.47
N TYR A 730 11.15 30.76 -31.58
CA TYR A 730 11.04 30.18 -32.91
C TYR A 730 11.81 28.86 -32.99
N GLU A 731 11.21 27.84 -33.61
CA GLU A 731 11.86 26.56 -33.88
C GLU A 731 12.99 26.72 -34.91
N TYR A 732 14.16 26.14 -34.60
CA TYR A 732 15.20 25.88 -35.58
C TYR A 732 14.99 24.44 -36.09
N ASN A 733 14.56 24.30 -37.35
CA ASN A 733 14.44 23.00 -37.99
C ASN A 733 15.82 22.57 -38.51
N GLU A 734 16.43 21.58 -37.85
CA GLU A 734 17.48 20.77 -38.47
C GLU A 734 16.83 19.63 -39.27
N VAL A 735 16.50 19.87 -40.54
CA VAL A 735 16.69 18.85 -41.58
C VAL A 735 16.92 19.56 -42.92
N GLN A 736 18.14 19.43 -43.48
CA GLN A 736 18.39 18.94 -44.84
C GLN A 736 19.84 19.24 -45.25
N VAL A 737 20.68 18.21 -45.22
CA VAL A 737 21.79 18.13 -46.16
C VAL A 737 21.24 17.53 -47.45
N TYR A 738 21.15 18.33 -48.52
CA TYR A 738 21.47 17.87 -49.87
C TYR A 738 21.99 19.05 -50.72
N SER A 739 23.20 18.84 -51.25
CA SER A 739 23.77 19.47 -52.45
C SER A 739 24.14 20.96 -52.42
N SER A 740 25.42 21.24 -52.14
CA SER A 740 26.28 21.91 -53.12
C SER A 740 27.74 21.53 -52.88
N TYR A 741 28.31 20.81 -53.84
CA TYR A 741 29.76 20.60 -53.96
C TYR A 741 30.50 21.93 -54.02
N THR A 742 31.54 22.10 -53.20
CA THR A 742 32.83 22.58 -53.71
C THR A 742 33.99 22.04 -52.88
N LEU A 743 34.96 21.53 -53.64
CA LEU A 743 36.24 20.92 -53.31
C LEU A 743 37.14 21.84 -52.45
N GLU A 744 37.92 21.25 -51.54
CA GLU A 744 39.40 21.32 -51.46
C GLU A 744 39.87 20.76 -50.09
N THR A 745 40.40 19.53 -50.07
CA THR A 745 41.83 19.18 -49.85
C THR A 745 42.33 19.61 -48.46
N SER A 746 42.93 18.78 -47.60
CA SER A 746 44.02 17.81 -47.81
C SER A 746 44.27 17.10 -46.45
N ILE A 747 44.32 15.76 -46.39
CA ILE A 747 45.54 14.90 -46.34
C ILE A 747 46.13 14.74 -44.92
N GLU A 748 46.10 13.48 -44.45
CA GLU A 748 47.11 12.71 -43.65
C GLU A 748 47.61 13.27 -42.30
N GLU A 749 48.00 12.51 -41.27
CA GLU A 749 47.90 11.12 -40.80
C GLU A 749 48.56 11.15 -39.36
N PRO A 750 49.00 10.08 -38.67
CA PRO A 750 48.70 9.85 -37.25
C PRO A 750 49.95 9.81 -36.32
N SER A 751 49.81 9.17 -35.14
CA SER A 751 50.86 8.74 -34.18
C SER A 751 51.20 9.77 -33.08
N ARG A 752 51.75 9.44 -31.90
CA ARG A 752 52.17 8.20 -31.20
C ARG A 752 52.40 8.59 -29.73
N TYR A 753 52.46 7.60 -28.85
CA TYR A 753 52.97 7.69 -27.48
C TYR A 753 54.36 8.33 -27.41
N GLU A 754 54.66 9.07 -26.34
CA GLU A 754 55.88 8.88 -25.53
C GLU A 754 55.83 9.67 -24.22
N GLU A 755 56.43 9.04 -23.21
CA GLU A 755 56.70 9.51 -21.84
C GLU A 755 57.75 10.64 -21.87
N GLU A 756 57.81 11.48 -20.82
CA GLU A 756 59.06 11.69 -20.08
C GLU A 756 58.88 12.61 -18.86
N GLU A 757 59.70 12.27 -17.86
CA GLU A 757 59.85 12.85 -16.53
C GLU A 757 60.48 14.25 -16.55
N GLY A 758 60.41 14.95 -15.41
CA GLY A 758 61.14 16.21 -15.22
C GLY A 758 60.90 16.81 -13.83
N GLU A 759 61.71 16.38 -12.87
CA GLU A 759 61.96 17.04 -11.59
C GLU A 759 62.62 18.42 -11.79
N GLY A 760 62.50 19.30 -10.77
CA GLY A 760 63.49 20.37 -10.54
C GLY A 760 62.95 21.77 -10.24
N GLU A 761 62.99 22.11 -8.94
CA GLU A 761 63.57 23.35 -8.35
C GLU A 761 63.04 24.74 -8.80
N VAL A 762 62.56 25.67 -7.96
CA VAL A 762 62.96 26.29 -6.67
C VAL A 762 63.15 27.81 -6.93
N GLU A 763 62.62 28.61 -6.00
CA GLU A 763 62.88 30.03 -5.69
C GLU A 763 62.68 31.15 -6.73
N GLU A 764 61.78 32.08 -6.40
CA GLU A 764 62.19 33.40 -5.86
C GLU A 764 61.01 34.15 -5.21
N ASP A 765 61.14 34.37 -3.90
CA ASP A 765 60.90 35.58 -3.08
C ASP A 765 59.74 36.56 -3.40
N LYS A 766 58.82 36.81 -2.45
CA LYS A 766 58.90 37.63 -1.20
C LYS A 766 58.86 39.15 -1.42
N LEU A 767 57.86 39.76 -0.76
CA LEU A 767 57.65 41.14 -0.26
C LEU A 767 56.15 41.47 -0.51
N GLU A 768 55.28 41.76 0.46
CA GLU A 768 55.37 42.46 1.75
C GLU A 768 54.36 41.81 2.74
N LEU A 769 54.74 41.40 3.96
CA LEU A 769 54.71 42.16 5.24
C LEU A 769 53.41 42.95 5.43
N GLU A 770 52.45 42.38 6.18
CA GLU A 770 52.22 42.65 7.60
C GLU A 770 51.71 44.07 7.90
N ALA A 771 50.45 44.15 8.33
CA ALA A 771 50.05 44.37 9.72
C ALA A 771 48.49 44.49 9.71
N TRP A 772 47.70 44.04 10.67
CA TRP A 772 47.83 44.16 12.10
C TRP A 772 47.12 42.99 12.81
N ARG A 773 47.82 42.45 13.81
CA ARG A 773 47.35 41.47 14.81
C ARG A 773 46.36 42.08 15.80
N GLY A 774 45.60 41.16 16.42
CA GLY A 774 45.18 41.15 17.83
C GLY A 774 44.18 40.00 17.99
N GLY A 775 44.50 38.84 18.60
CA GLY A 775 45.04 38.59 19.95
C GLY A 775 43.89 38.75 20.95
N GLU A 776 43.49 37.82 21.84
CA GLU A 776 44.08 36.65 22.53
C GLU A 776 42.90 35.71 22.95
N LYS A 777 42.94 34.37 22.86
CA LYS A 777 43.45 33.35 23.83
C LYS A 777 43.03 33.53 25.30
N VAL A 778 42.41 32.48 25.87
CA VAL A 778 42.74 31.66 27.07
C VAL A 778 41.61 30.60 27.19
N GLY A 779 41.76 29.31 27.50
CA GLY A 779 42.88 28.43 27.85
C GLY A 779 42.33 27.07 28.38
N GLU A 780 43.12 25.99 28.18
CA GLU A 780 43.25 24.74 28.97
C GLU A 780 42.02 23.81 29.17
N LYS A 781 42.10 22.47 29.24
CA LYS A 781 43.18 21.50 29.52
C LYS A 781 42.78 20.08 29.08
N CYS A 782 43.81 19.23 28.93
CA CYS A 782 43.87 17.82 28.51
C CYS A 782 42.92 16.81 29.19
N VAL A 783 42.67 15.63 28.57
CA VAL A 783 43.35 14.33 28.83
C VAL A 783 42.92 13.27 27.78
N SER A 784 43.91 12.78 27.02
CA SER A 784 44.19 11.39 26.58
C SER A 784 43.11 10.29 26.74
N THR A 785 42.81 9.50 25.71
CA THR A 785 43.43 8.17 25.42
C THR A 785 42.87 7.59 24.11
N ASP A 786 43.68 6.74 23.48
CA ASP A 786 43.46 5.98 22.25
C ASP A 786 42.14 5.19 22.16
N VAL A 787 41.67 4.98 20.92
CA VAL A 787 41.57 3.65 20.27
C VAL A 787 40.66 3.77 19.04
N ALA A 788 41.16 3.25 17.92
CA ALA A 788 40.48 3.12 16.65
C ALA A 788 39.23 2.23 16.72
N LEU A 789 38.15 2.66 16.06
CA LEU A 789 36.99 1.83 15.73
C LEU A 789 36.64 2.00 14.25
N HIS A 790 37.03 0.99 13.47
CA HIS A 790 36.30 0.58 12.28
C HIS A 790 34.87 0.20 12.69
N TYR A 791 33.84 0.75 12.04
CA TYR A 791 32.59 0.04 11.82
C TYR A 791 31.91 0.50 10.52
N CYS A 792 31.54 -0.50 9.72
CA CYS A 792 30.60 -0.42 8.62
C CYS A 792 29.17 -0.19 9.12
N GLU A 793 28.37 0.37 8.21
CA GLU A 793 26.91 0.25 8.06
C GLU A 793 25.98 0.94 9.06
N ARG A 794 25.20 1.88 8.51
CA ARG A 794 23.74 1.76 8.41
C ARG A 794 23.24 2.30 7.09
#